data_AF-A0A7C7MRI2-F1
#
_entry.id   AF-A0A7C7MRI2-F1
#
_cell.length_a   1.000
_cell.length_b   1.000
_cell.length_c   1.000
_cell.angle_alpha   90.00
_cell.angle_beta   90.00
_cell.angle_gamma   90.00
#
_symmetry.space_group_name_H-M   'P 1'
#
loop_
_entity.id
_entity.type
_entity.pdbx_description
1 polymer ?
#
loop_
_entity_poly.entity_id
_entity_poly.type
_entity_poly.pdbx_seq_one_letter_code
_entity_poly.pdbx_strand_id
1 'polypeptide(L)'
;MKIFSVFIFILMLSVPLVHAGDTQKALNAISRGDYKTAFEIWLSLAKRGNNAAQFNLGLMYDKGDGVNQDFSKAVKWYRLAAIQGNADAQLNLGLMYYNGVGVPKNYKRAARWYLYSARQGNLGAQFNLGWMYDKGEGVIPNYKRALKWYKLAAKQGHGGAQYNLGLMYDNGDKIARNFQKTLYWYLKAGKQGNAEAQFELAKIYDQGIKTKQDSRKAIQWYKLAAKKGKREAQFRLGRMYVQGKGILKNYASAATWFRRAAVQEHPNAQFNLGLLYESGDGVERDSKKAAKWYLLAAEQDHGSAQANLAWMYLNGIGVEEDLNEAEKWYRRAEKLEKRFRNKSSQFKHAKDNDLRTNTKQDSKRAIKGYKLAGPTDSKEKKRFYKSQKLSLSIGLWISTGKTSWNHDSSGSSTVAGNPTSELTYEDLDSNIIELEAELRLPRKVFLRTQFGFGAINSGRLVNDDFVSAAGATFFSATQTGEHRISRTFSDIGDDSLWYLNLDLGYTLRVSRTGQGFLRGFVGYQHWQEKAVAKGLEQIECTSVGNFCNAVGTISNVGEKVITNEVRWDSLRIGLEGSHWFNRKLRFDIDLAFIPFSSLLNQDTHHLRTDLQQDPSFEMDGTGTGYNIAASLKYQFTKGLSFSAGYKYWEIEVSDGTWKNFPVTGSQTVATLNDLFSYRHGLTAKFEYTF
;
A
#
# COMPACT_ATOMS: atom_id res chain seq x y z
N MET A 1 -34.72 52.76 17.78
CA MET A 1 -33.26 52.55 17.80
C MET A 1 -32.91 51.63 16.63
N LYS A 2 -32.22 52.17 15.60
CA LYS A 2 -31.40 51.55 14.51
C LYS A 2 -31.96 50.30 13.78
N ILE A 3 -32.55 50.40 12.58
CA ILE A 3 -32.00 50.53 11.19
C ILE A 3 -31.21 49.28 10.70
N PHE A 4 -31.73 48.55 9.70
CA PHE A 4 -31.20 48.49 8.31
C PHE A 4 -31.95 47.45 7.44
N SER A 5 -32.69 47.93 6.42
CA SER A 5 -33.01 47.18 5.19
C SER A 5 -33.40 48.13 4.06
N VAL A 6 -32.58 48.11 3.00
CA VAL A 6 -32.87 48.08 1.55
C VAL A 6 -33.99 48.99 1.00
N PHE A 7 -33.65 49.91 0.09
CA PHE A 7 -34.05 49.95 -1.36
C PHE A 7 -33.57 51.26 -2.03
N ILE A 8 -32.57 51.17 -2.92
CA ILE A 8 -32.61 51.47 -4.37
C ILE A 8 -33.06 52.88 -4.77
N PHE A 9 -32.15 53.64 -5.38
CA PHE A 9 -32.49 54.42 -6.58
C PHE A 9 -31.33 54.43 -7.59
N ILE A 10 -31.74 54.43 -8.85
CA ILE A 10 -31.03 54.04 -10.07
C ILE A 10 -30.32 55.25 -10.67
N LEU A 11 -29.12 55.05 -11.23
CA LEU A 11 -28.66 55.86 -12.36
C LEU A 11 -28.28 54.94 -13.51
N MET A 12 -29.11 54.97 -14.55
CA MET A 12 -28.90 54.28 -15.81
C MET A 12 -27.64 54.82 -16.51
N LEU A 13 -26.70 53.92 -16.80
CA LEU A 13 -25.82 54.03 -17.96
C LEU A 13 -25.96 52.73 -18.77
N SER A 14 -26.48 52.90 -19.97
CA SER A 14 -26.81 51.91 -20.97
C SER A 14 -25.56 51.30 -21.62
N VAL A 15 -25.37 49.98 -21.47
CA VAL A 15 -24.56 49.11 -22.34
C VAL A 15 -25.32 47.77 -22.49
N PRO A 16 -25.38 47.14 -23.68
CA PRO A 16 -26.55 46.36 -24.11
C PRO A 16 -26.56 44.91 -23.62
N LEU A 17 -27.71 44.49 -23.07
CA LEU A 17 -28.09 43.12 -22.74
C LEU A 17 -28.23 42.16 -23.97
N VAL A 18 -27.80 42.57 -25.17
CA VAL A 18 -28.12 41.90 -26.45
C VAL A 18 -27.13 40.79 -26.86
N HIS A 19 -25.96 40.69 -26.22
CA HIS A 19 -24.84 39.90 -26.79
C HIS A 19 -24.65 38.47 -26.24
N ALA A 20 -25.28 38.10 -25.13
CA ALA A 20 -25.14 36.75 -24.56
C ALA A 20 -25.81 35.65 -25.41
N GLY A 21 -26.87 36.01 -26.16
CA GLY A 21 -27.63 35.06 -26.97
C GLY A 21 -26.84 34.52 -28.16
N ASP A 22 -26.11 35.39 -28.88
CA ASP A 22 -25.38 34.98 -30.08
C ASP A 22 -24.10 34.20 -29.75
N THR A 23 -23.42 34.50 -28.64
CA THR A 23 -22.31 33.69 -28.15
C THR A 23 -22.76 32.27 -27.77
N GLN A 24 -23.93 32.13 -27.16
CA GLN A 24 -24.48 30.83 -26.81
C GLN A 24 -24.90 30.03 -28.05
N LYS A 25 -25.50 30.69 -29.05
CA LYS A 25 -25.82 30.04 -30.34
C LYS A 25 -24.57 29.48 -31.02
N ALA A 26 -23.47 30.22 -31.02
CA ALA A 26 -22.21 29.76 -31.59
C ALA A 26 -21.62 28.56 -30.82
N LEU A 27 -21.65 28.58 -29.48
CA LEU A 27 -21.25 27.42 -28.66
C LEU A 27 -22.14 26.20 -28.90
N ASN A 28 -23.45 26.39 -29.04
CA ASN A 28 -24.41 25.33 -29.35
C ASN A 28 -24.24 24.78 -30.78
N ALA A 29 -23.73 25.58 -31.71
CA ALA A 29 -23.37 25.09 -33.05
C ALA A 29 -22.12 24.21 -32.99
N ILE A 30 -21.09 24.63 -32.23
CA ILE A 30 -19.89 23.82 -31.97
C ILE A 30 -20.23 22.48 -31.32
N SER A 31 -21.11 22.46 -30.32
CA SER A 31 -21.49 21.20 -29.64
C SER A 31 -22.24 20.21 -30.54
N ARG A 32 -22.85 20.70 -31.62
CA ARG A 32 -23.52 19.88 -32.65
C ARG A 32 -22.61 19.54 -33.83
N GLY A 33 -21.33 19.94 -33.81
CA GLY A 33 -20.39 19.76 -34.91
C GLY A 33 -20.62 20.71 -36.10
N ASP A 34 -21.52 21.69 -35.99
CA ASP A 34 -21.77 22.70 -37.02
C ASP A 34 -20.78 23.86 -36.90
N TYR A 35 -19.54 23.58 -37.29
CA TYR A 35 -18.45 24.54 -37.20
C TYR A 35 -18.59 25.68 -38.22
N LYS A 36 -19.30 25.48 -39.33
CA LYS A 36 -19.48 26.55 -40.33
C LYS A 36 -20.38 27.65 -39.79
N THR A 37 -21.53 27.29 -39.22
CA THR A 37 -22.44 28.26 -38.59
C THR A 37 -21.77 28.95 -37.39
N ALA A 38 -21.03 28.20 -36.57
CA ALA A 38 -20.26 28.78 -35.47
C ALA A 38 -19.24 29.81 -35.97
N PHE A 39 -18.53 29.51 -37.06
CA PHE A 39 -17.54 30.41 -37.65
C PHE A 39 -18.17 31.73 -38.08
N GLU A 40 -19.30 31.69 -38.78
CA GLU A 40 -19.99 32.89 -39.27
C GLU A 40 -20.44 33.79 -38.12
N ILE A 41 -21.00 33.20 -37.05
CA ILE A 41 -21.41 33.95 -35.85
C ILE A 41 -20.19 34.56 -35.15
N TRP A 42 -19.12 33.77 -34.94
CA TRP A 42 -17.90 34.28 -34.31
C TRP A 42 -17.22 35.36 -35.14
N LEU A 43 -17.18 35.23 -36.47
CA LEU A 43 -16.63 36.25 -37.36
C LEU A 43 -17.38 37.57 -37.26
N SER A 44 -18.73 37.52 -37.23
CA SER A 44 -19.56 38.71 -37.07
C SER A 44 -19.28 39.42 -35.75
N LEU A 45 -19.28 38.68 -34.63
CA LEU A 45 -19.03 39.24 -33.30
C LEU A 45 -17.59 39.73 -33.13
N ALA A 46 -16.61 39.02 -33.68
CA ALA A 46 -15.19 39.38 -33.60
C ALA A 46 -14.87 40.68 -34.35
N LYS A 47 -15.51 40.89 -35.51
CA LYS A 47 -15.42 42.15 -36.28
C LYS A 47 -15.97 43.35 -35.51
N ARG A 48 -16.94 43.13 -34.64
CA ARG A 48 -17.51 44.17 -33.74
C ARG A 48 -16.67 44.41 -32.49
N GLY A 49 -15.49 43.78 -32.38
CA GLY A 49 -14.55 44.02 -31.29
C GLY A 49 -14.67 43.08 -30.09
N ASN A 50 -15.64 42.15 -30.07
CA ASN A 50 -15.84 41.26 -28.93
C ASN A 50 -14.62 40.34 -28.72
N ASN A 51 -13.92 40.48 -27.58
CA ASN A 51 -12.66 39.78 -27.32
C ASN A 51 -12.80 38.25 -27.19
N ALA A 52 -13.93 37.74 -26.69
CA ALA A 52 -14.21 36.32 -26.57
C ALA A 52 -14.48 35.70 -27.96
N ALA A 53 -15.22 36.40 -28.82
CA ALA A 53 -15.42 36.01 -30.21
C ALA A 53 -14.11 36.03 -31.00
N GLN A 54 -13.26 37.05 -30.80
CA GLN A 54 -11.93 37.10 -31.41
C GLN A 54 -11.06 35.92 -30.96
N PHE A 55 -11.10 35.56 -29.66
CA PHE A 55 -10.41 34.38 -29.15
C PHE A 55 -10.91 33.09 -29.81
N ASN A 56 -12.23 32.87 -29.84
CA ASN A 56 -12.84 31.69 -30.44
C ASN A 56 -12.58 31.59 -31.94
N LEU A 57 -12.62 32.71 -32.66
CA LEU A 57 -12.26 32.76 -34.07
C LEU A 57 -10.77 32.39 -34.29
N GLY A 58 -9.90 32.82 -33.38
CA GLY A 58 -8.51 32.38 -33.34
C GLY A 58 -8.38 30.86 -33.19
N LEU A 59 -9.12 30.25 -32.27
CA LEU A 59 -9.16 28.80 -32.07
C LEU A 59 -9.64 28.04 -33.32
N MET A 60 -10.63 28.57 -34.04
CA MET A 60 -11.15 27.92 -35.24
C MET A 60 -10.11 27.89 -36.36
N TYR A 61 -9.39 29.00 -36.58
CA TYR A 61 -8.26 29.01 -37.52
C TYR A 61 -7.08 28.14 -37.08
N ASP A 62 -6.85 28.03 -35.77
CA ASP A 62 -5.78 27.20 -35.20
C ASP A 62 -6.05 25.71 -35.38
N LYS A 63 -7.31 25.28 -35.21
CA LYS A 63 -7.72 23.86 -35.34
C LYS A 63 -8.14 23.46 -36.75
N GLY A 64 -8.54 24.43 -37.58
CA GLY A 64 -9.20 24.16 -38.86
C GLY A 64 -10.68 23.79 -38.72
N ASP A 65 -11.33 24.21 -37.65
CA ASP A 65 -12.75 23.91 -37.39
C ASP A 65 -13.64 24.85 -38.22
N GLY A 66 -14.33 24.33 -39.24
CA GLY A 66 -15.25 25.11 -40.09
C GLY A 66 -14.57 26.05 -41.09
N VAL A 67 -13.24 26.12 -41.08
CA VAL A 67 -12.39 26.87 -42.03
C VAL A 67 -11.05 26.17 -42.23
N ASN A 68 -10.34 26.48 -43.33
CA ASN A 68 -8.99 26.00 -43.52
C ASN A 68 -8.06 26.50 -42.39
N GLN A 69 -7.27 25.58 -41.83
CA GLN A 69 -6.29 25.90 -40.79
C GLN A 69 -5.32 26.97 -41.28
N ASP A 70 -5.13 28.01 -40.47
CA ASP A 70 -4.29 29.16 -40.81
C ASP A 70 -3.73 29.79 -39.53
N PHE A 71 -2.53 29.36 -39.14
CA PHE A 71 -1.87 29.83 -37.92
C PHE A 71 -1.59 31.33 -37.92
N SER A 72 -1.36 31.95 -39.09
CA SER A 72 -1.12 33.39 -39.19
C SER A 72 -2.39 34.17 -38.88
N LYS A 73 -3.55 33.73 -39.37
CA LYS A 73 -4.84 34.30 -39.00
C LYS A 73 -5.19 34.03 -37.54
N ALA A 74 -4.91 32.84 -37.02
CA ALA A 74 -5.11 32.52 -35.61
C ALA A 74 -4.34 33.51 -34.71
N VAL A 75 -3.05 33.72 -34.99
CA VAL A 75 -2.22 34.71 -34.28
C VAL A 75 -2.82 36.11 -34.35
N LYS A 76 -3.31 36.55 -35.52
CA LYS A 76 -3.92 37.88 -35.67
C LYS A 76 -5.11 38.05 -34.73
N TRP A 77 -6.00 37.07 -34.70
CA TRP A 77 -7.20 37.10 -33.84
C TRP A 77 -6.86 36.94 -32.36
N TYR A 78 -5.95 36.02 -31.99
CA TYR A 78 -5.44 35.92 -30.62
C TYR A 78 -4.80 37.22 -30.16
N ARG A 79 -4.04 37.92 -31.01
CA ARG A 79 -3.43 39.21 -30.66
C ARG A 79 -4.47 40.28 -30.36
N LEU A 80 -5.52 40.39 -31.19
CA LEU A 80 -6.61 41.34 -30.94
C LEU A 80 -7.30 41.07 -29.61
N ALA A 81 -7.64 39.81 -29.32
CA ALA A 81 -8.25 39.43 -28.05
C ALA A 81 -7.30 39.64 -26.86
N ALA A 82 -6.02 39.31 -27.02
CA ALA A 82 -5.00 39.39 -25.97
C ALA A 82 -4.71 40.83 -25.52
N ILE A 83 -4.68 41.78 -26.46
CA ILE A 83 -4.51 43.22 -26.18
C ILE A 83 -5.70 43.75 -25.36
N GLN A 84 -6.90 43.21 -25.59
CA GLN A 84 -8.11 43.52 -24.81
C GLN A 84 -8.19 42.77 -23.47
N GLY A 85 -7.10 42.11 -23.04
CA GLY A 85 -7.03 41.47 -21.73
C GLY A 85 -7.51 40.01 -21.69
N ASN A 86 -7.95 39.39 -22.80
CA ASN A 86 -8.41 38.00 -22.76
C ASN A 86 -7.26 37.05 -22.37
N ALA A 87 -7.36 36.41 -21.19
CA ALA A 87 -6.29 35.61 -20.62
C ALA A 87 -5.96 34.35 -21.43
N ASP A 88 -6.95 33.69 -22.03
CA ASP A 88 -6.75 32.50 -22.87
C ASP A 88 -6.11 32.84 -24.21
N ALA A 89 -6.47 33.98 -24.81
CA ALA A 89 -5.80 34.50 -26.00
C ALA A 89 -4.35 34.89 -25.71
N GLN A 90 -4.07 35.48 -24.53
CA GLN A 90 -2.70 35.77 -24.10
C GLN A 90 -1.88 34.48 -23.90
N LEU A 91 -2.46 33.44 -23.31
CA LEU A 91 -1.81 32.12 -23.20
C LEU A 91 -1.48 31.56 -24.59
N ASN A 92 -2.47 31.48 -25.49
CA ASN A 92 -2.31 30.88 -26.81
C ASN A 92 -1.35 31.68 -27.69
N LEU A 93 -1.39 33.02 -27.64
CA LEU A 93 -0.41 33.85 -28.32
C LEU A 93 1.01 33.63 -27.76
N GLY A 94 1.14 33.41 -26.45
CA GLY A 94 2.40 33.01 -25.83
C GLY A 94 2.92 31.67 -26.37
N LEU A 95 2.04 30.67 -26.51
CA LEU A 95 2.37 29.35 -27.09
C LEU A 95 2.82 29.47 -28.55
N MET A 96 2.12 30.28 -29.35
CA MET A 96 2.49 30.55 -30.75
C MET A 96 3.90 31.12 -30.86
N TYR A 97 4.26 32.10 -30.01
CA TYR A 97 5.63 32.63 -29.95
C TYR A 97 6.64 31.63 -29.39
N TYR A 98 6.27 30.78 -28.43
CA TYR A 98 7.17 29.80 -27.84
C TYR A 98 7.55 28.70 -28.84
N ASN A 99 6.59 28.22 -29.62
CA ASN A 99 6.80 27.16 -30.62
C ASN A 99 7.25 27.69 -31.99
N GLY A 100 6.99 28.98 -32.29
CA GLY A 100 7.26 29.56 -33.61
C GLY A 100 6.20 29.18 -34.66
N VAL A 101 4.94 29.02 -34.24
CA VAL A 101 3.82 28.62 -35.10
C VAL A 101 3.02 29.86 -35.48
N GLY A 102 2.85 30.13 -36.79
CA GLY A 102 2.19 31.33 -37.31
C GLY A 102 2.93 32.66 -37.07
N VAL A 103 3.99 32.65 -36.27
CA VAL A 103 4.91 33.77 -35.98
C VAL A 103 6.33 33.25 -35.79
N PRO A 104 7.36 34.07 -36.04
CA PRO A 104 8.72 33.72 -35.68
C PRO A 104 8.87 33.42 -34.18
N LYS A 105 9.58 32.33 -33.87
CA LYS A 105 9.84 31.88 -32.50
C LYS A 105 10.51 32.98 -31.68
N ASN A 106 9.93 33.32 -30.54
CA ASN A 106 10.44 34.39 -29.67
C ASN A 106 10.08 34.15 -28.20
N TYR A 107 11.01 33.56 -27.44
CA TYR A 107 10.82 33.26 -26.03
C TYR A 107 10.57 34.49 -25.15
N LYS A 108 11.18 35.65 -25.45
CA LYS A 108 10.97 36.89 -24.68
C LYS A 108 9.52 37.38 -24.81
N ARG A 109 8.96 37.33 -26.02
CA ARG A 109 7.55 37.68 -26.27
C ARG A 109 6.62 36.65 -25.65
N ALA A 110 6.92 35.36 -25.74
CA ALA A 110 6.15 34.31 -25.08
C ALA A 110 6.07 34.53 -23.57
N ALA A 111 7.20 34.74 -22.90
CA ALA A 111 7.26 35.01 -21.47
C ALA A 111 6.43 36.24 -21.06
N ARG A 112 6.43 37.29 -21.88
CA ARG A 112 5.63 38.50 -21.63
C ARG A 112 4.14 38.22 -21.70
N TRP A 113 3.69 37.48 -22.72
CA TRP A 113 2.28 37.11 -22.85
C TRP A 113 1.82 36.13 -21.77
N TYR A 114 2.64 35.14 -21.42
CA TYR A 114 2.38 34.28 -20.27
C TYR A 114 2.31 35.07 -18.96
N LEU A 115 3.15 36.10 -18.77
CA LEU A 115 3.07 36.96 -17.58
C LEU A 115 1.74 37.71 -17.48
N TYR A 116 1.22 38.26 -18.59
CA TYR A 116 -0.09 38.91 -18.57
C TYR A 116 -1.20 37.92 -18.24
N SER A 117 -1.20 36.74 -18.88
CA SER A 117 -2.21 35.70 -18.64
C SER A 117 -2.13 35.12 -17.22
N ALA A 118 -0.92 34.84 -16.72
CA ALA A 118 -0.68 34.26 -15.40
C ALA A 118 -1.11 35.18 -14.25
N ARG A 119 -0.95 36.51 -14.41
CA ARG A 119 -1.43 37.51 -13.45
C ARG A 119 -2.95 37.52 -13.31
N GLN A 120 -3.67 37.10 -14.34
CA GLN A 120 -5.13 36.96 -14.33
C GLN A 120 -5.58 35.59 -13.80
N GLY A 121 -4.66 34.76 -13.30
CA GLY A 121 -5.01 33.47 -12.72
C GLY A 121 -4.95 32.28 -13.68
N ASN A 122 -4.71 32.49 -14.98
CA ASN A 122 -4.73 31.41 -15.97
C ASN A 122 -3.72 30.30 -15.63
N LEU A 123 -4.25 29.09 -15.43
CA LEU A 123 -3.54 27.92 -14.92
C LEU A 123 -2.37 27.48 -15.83
N GLY A 124 -2.60 27.42 -17.15
CA GLY A 124 -1.57 27.04 -18.12
C GLY A 124 -0.46 28.09 -18.22
N ALA A 125 -0.81 29.37 -18.18
CA ALA A 125 0.16 30.46 -18.22
C ALA A 125 1.02 30.53 -16.96
N GLN A 126 0.44 30.29 -15.78
CA GLN A 126 1.20 30.20 -14.53
C GLN A 126 2.22 29.05 -14.57
N PHE A 127 1.83 27.88 -15.08
CA PHE A 127 2.77 26.76 -15.26
C PHE A 127 3.88 27.10 -16.26
N ASN A 128 3.53 27.59 -17.46
CA ASN A 128 4.49 27.91 -18.51
C ASN A 128 5.47 29.01 -18.09
N LEU A 129 5.00 30.03 -17.37
CA LEU A 129 5.87 31.06 -16.84
C LEU A 129 6.80 30.53 -15.74
N GLY A 130 6.32 29.61 -14.90
CA GLY A 130 7.15 28.87 -13.96
C GLY A 130 8.28 28.11 -14.66
N TRP A 131 7.95 27.43 -15.76
CA TRP A 131 8.90 26.72 -16.62
C TRP A 131 9.95 27.64 -17.24
N MET A 132 9.53 28.78 -17.80
CA MET A 132 10.47 29.74 -18.39
C MET A 132 11.46 30.29 -17.36
N TYR A 133 11.03 30.55 -16.13
CA TYR A 133 11.94 30.95 -15.04
C TYR A 133 12.85 29.82 -14.54
N ASP A 134 12.42 28.56 -14.61
CA ASP A 134 13.23 27.40 -14.22
C ASP A 134 14.32 27.07 -15.26
N LYS A 135 13.97 27.13 -16.55
CA LYS A 135 14.89 26.85 -17.67
C LYS A 135 15.71 28.05 -18.13
N GLY A 136 15.28 29.27 -17.80
CA GLY A 136 15.92 30.49 -18.30
C GLY A 136 15.58 30.83 -19.75
N GLU A 137 14.48 30.31 -20.27
CA GLU A 137 14.06 30.55 -21.65
C GLU A 137 13.32 31.89 -21.72
N GLY A 138 13.84 32.86 -22.47
CA GLY A 138 13.19 34.17 -22.66
C GLY A 138 13.19 35.09 -21.44
N VAL A 139 13.62 34.60 -20.27
CA VAL A 139 13.80 35.35 -19.02
C VAL A 139 15.09 34.92 -18.34
N ILE A 140 15.67 35.78 -17.51
CA ILE A 140 16.79 35.39 -16.66
C ILE A 140 16.30 34.30 -15.69
N PRO A 141 16.97 33.14 -15.59
CA PRO A 141 16.57 32.06 -14.69
C PRO A 141 16.38 32.58 -13.26
N ASN A 142 15.27 32.21 -12.62
CA ASN A 142 14.97 32.62 -11.26
C ASN A 142 14.09 31.58 -10.55
N TYR A 143 14.73 30.70 -9.76
CA TYR A 143 14.07 29.58 -9.09
C TYR A 143 13.05 30.03 -8.03
N LYS A 144 13.23 31.19 -7.38
CA LYS A 144 12.23 31.73 -6.45
C LYS A 144 10.95 32.14 -7.19
N ARG A 145 11.08 32.76 -8.37
CA ARG A 145 9.94 33.10 -9.24
C ARG A 145 9.30 31.85 -9.85
N ALA A 146 10.11 30.89 -10.32
CA ALA A 146 9.61 29.60 -10.79
C ALA A 146 8.77 28.90 -9.70
N LEU A 147 9.30 28.81 -8.48
CA LEU A 147 8.62 28.24 -7.32
C LEU A 147 7.30 28.98 -7.03
N LYS A 148 7.28 30.31 -7.10
CA LYS A 148 6.06 31.11 -6.89
C LYS A 148 4.98 30.74 -7.92
N TRP A 149 5.34 30.72 -9.20
CA TRP A 149 4.38 30.45 -10.28
C TRP A 149 3.90 29.00 -10.30
N TYR A 150 4.80 28.04 -10.10
CA TYR A 150 4.42 26.64 -9.94
C TYR A 150 3.52 26.43 -8.73
N LYS A 151 3.75 27.11 -7.58
CA LYS A 151 2.85 27.04 -6.41
C LYS A 151 1.44 27.53 -6.73
N LEU A 152 1.31 28.61 -7.50
CA LEU A 152 -0.01 29.13 -7.90
C LEU A 152 -0.74 28.12 -8.79
N ALA A 153 -0.08 27.60 -9.84
CA ALA A 153 -0.66 26.59 -10.73
C ALA A 153 -0.98 25.27 -9.99
N ALA A 154 -0.10 24.82 -9.10
CA ALA A 154 -0.26 23.59 -8.35
C ALA A 154 -1.39 23.65 -7.32
N LYS A 155 -1.62 24.81 -6.69
CA LYS A 155 -2.77 25.06 -5.79
C LYS A 155 -4.09 24.95 -6.54
N GLN A 156 -4.12 25.38 -7.79
CA GLN A 156 -5.27 25.24 -8.69
C GLN A 156 -5.39 23.83 -9.32
N GLY A 157 -4.51 22.89 -8.95
CA GLY A 157 -4.62 21.50 -9.36
C GLY A 157 -3.82 21.12 -10.62
N HIS A 158 -2.94 21.96 -11.15
CA HIS A 158 -2.15 21.62 -12.34
C HIS A 158 -1.12 20.49 -12.06
N GLY A 159 -1.32 19.29 -12.61
CA GLY A 159 -0.46 18.11 -12.37
C GLY A 159 1.02 18.31 -12.72
N GLY A 160 1.33 18.94 -13.87
CA GLY A 160 2.72 19.27 -14.25
C GLY A 160 3.42 20.23 -13.27
N ALA A 161 2.71 21.25 -12.77
CA ALA A 161 3.24 22.17 -11.77
C ALA A 161 3.48 21.47 -10.43
N GLN A 162 2.56 20.60 -9.99
CA GLN A 162 2.73 19.78 -8.79
C GLN A 162 3.96 18.88 -8.91
N TYR A 163 4.15 18.19 -10.03
CA TYR A 163 5.35 17.39 -10.28
C TYR A 163 6.64 18.23 -10.21
N ASN A 164 6.67 19.38 -10.90
CA ASN A 164 7.84 20.26 -10.90
C ASN A 164 8.14 20.84 -9.50
N LEU A 165 7.12 21.13 -8.68
CA LEU A 165 7.35 21.50 -7.27
C LEU A 165 8.00 20.36 -6.49
N GLY A 166 7.54 19.13 -6.68
CA GLY A 166 8.14 17.95 -6.07
C GLY A 166 9.63 17.83 -6.44
N LEU A 167 9.95 17.97 -7.73
CA LEU A 167 11.33 17.95 -8.25
C LEU A 167 12.20 19.06 -7.64
N MET A 168 11.68 20.29 -7.58
CA MET A 168 12.43 21.42 -7.04
C MET A 168 12.77 21.20 -5.56
N TYR A 169 11.84 20.68 -4.75
CA TYR A 169 12.09 20.35 -3.35
C TYR A 169 12.99 19.13 -3.18
N ASP A 170 13.04 18.25 -4.18
CA ASP A 170 13.85 17.03 -4.14
C ASP A 170 15.33 17.29 -4.43
N ASN A 171 15.61 18.03 -5.51
CA ASN A 171 16.98 18.26 -5.97
C ASN A 171 17.80 19.06 -4.94
N GLY A 172 17.22 20.09 -4.31
CA GLY A 172 17.88 20.81 -3.21
C GLY A 172 18.97 21.80 -3.63
N ASP A 173 19.45 21.76 -4.87
CA ASP A 173 20.60 22.58 -5.34
C ASP A 173 20.31 24.09 -5.40
N LYS A 174 19.03 24.49 -5.45
CA LYS A 174 18.60 25.87 -5.80
C LYS A 174 17.53 26.43 -4.87
N ILE A 175 16.90 25.55 -4.10
CA ILE A 175 16.02 25.85 -2.97
C ILE A 175 16.29 24.80 -1.89
N ALA A 176 16.05 25.12 -0.62
CA ALA A 176 16.25 24.16 0.46
C ALA A 176 15.46 22.86 0.21
N ARG A 177 16.16 21.72 0.28
CA ARG A 177 15.58 20.38 0.13
C ARG A 177 14.52 20.15 1.20
N ASN A 178 13.38 19.57 0.84
CA ASN A 178 12.32 19.26 1.79
C ASN A 178 11.53 18.02 1.39
N PHE A 179 11.84 16.90 2.04
CA PHE A 179 11.27 15.59 1.70
C PHE A 179 9.77 15.46 1.94
N GLN A 180 9.23 16.09 2.98
CA GLN A 180 7.78 16.11 3.22
C GLN A 180 7.06 16.82 2.07
N LYS A 181 7.57 17.97 1.60
CA LYS A 181 7.01 18.71 0.47
C LYS A 181 7.20 17.96 -0.85
N THR A 182 8.33 17.28 -1.04
CA THR A 182 8.55 16.39 -2.20
C THR A 182 7.47 15.32 -2.27
N LEU A 183 7.26 14.57 -1.19
CA LEU A 183 6.23 13.53 -1.10
C LEU A 183 4.83 14.10 -1.31
N TYR A 184 4.49 15.21 -0.65
CA TYR A 184 3.19 15.85 -0.76
C TYR A 184 2.85 16.21 -2.22
N TRP A 185 3.78 16.87 -2.92
CA TRP A 185 3.53 17.31 -4.29
C TRP A 185 3.56 16.17 -5.31
N TYR A 186 4.47 15.20 -5.15
CA TYR A 186 4.45 13.99 -5.97
C TYR A 186 3.17 13.17 -5.76
N LEU A 187 2.68 13.01 -4.53
CA LEU A 187 1.41 12.32 -4.25
C LEU A 187 0.23 13.00 -4.93
N LYS A 188 0.14 14.35 -4.88
CA LYS A 188 -0.91 15.09 -5.59
C LYS A 188 -0.83 14.88 -7.11
N ALA A 189 0.35 15.06 -7.71
CA ALA A 189 0.53 14.87 -9.15
C ALA A 189 0.27 13.41 -9.58
N GLY A 190 0.73 12.45 -8.79
CA GLY A 190 0.59 11.03 -9.06
C GLY A 190 -0.86 10.54 -8.98
N LYS A 191 -1.66 11.07 -8.03
CA LYS A 191 -3.11 10.80 -7.94
C LYS A 191 -3.88 11.34 -9.15
N GLN A 192 -3.42 12.43 -9.76
CA GLN A 192 -3.97 12.95 -11.02
C GLN A 192 -3.47 12.20 -12.27
N GLY A 193 -2.63 11.18 -12.09
CA GLY A 193 -2.12 10.38 -13.19
C GLY A 193 -0.85 10.92 -13.86
N ASN A 194 -0.10 11.84 -13.25
CA ASN A 194 1.20 12.21 -13.81
C ASN A 194 2.18 11.02 -13.72
N ALA A 195 2.60 10.48 -14.87
CA ALA A 195 3.37 9.23 -14.93
C ALA A 195 4.78 9.37 -14.33
N GLU A 196 5.39 10.56 -14.46
CA GLU A 196 6.69 10.88 -13.89
C GLU A 196 6.62 10.92 -12.35
N ALA A 197 5.62 11.58 -11.78
CA ALA A 197 5.39 11.61 -10.34
C ALA A 197 5.10 10.21 -9.78
N GLN A 198 4.29 9.40 -10.48
CA GLN A 198 4.04 8.01 -10.10
C GLN A 198 5.33 7.19 -10.08
N PHE A 199 6.20 7.35 -11.08
CA PHE A 199 7.49 6.67 -11.13
C PHE A 199 8.43 7.14 -10.01
N GLU A 200 8.49 8.44 -9.71
CA GLU A 200 9.33 8.96 -8.62
C GLU A 200 8.83 8.52 -7.24
N LEU A 201 7.52 8.50 -7.00
CA LEU A 201 6.94 7.90 -5.79
C LEU A 201 7.31 6.44 -5.66
N ALA A 202 7.21 5.69 -6.75
CA ALA A 202 7.56 4.28 -6.75
C ALA A 202 9.02 4.06 -6.36
N LYS A 203 9.95 4.88 -6.88
CA LYS A 203 11.37 4.84 -6.49
C LYS A 203 11.56 5.18 -5.01
N ILE A 204 10.88 6.21 -4.52
CA ILE A 204 10.96 6.63 -3.11
C ILE A 204 10.57 5.48 -2.18
N TYR A 205 9.42 4.84 -2.44
CA TYR A 205 8.96 3.70 -1.64
C TYR A 205 9.82 2.44 -1.84
N ASP A 206 10.31 2.17 -3.05
CA ASP A 206 11.15 1.00 -3.35
C ASP A 206 12.51 1.07 -2.66
N GLN A 207 13.10 2.27 -2.61
CA GLN A 207 14.43 2.49 -2.04
C GLN A 207 14.39 2.79 -0.54
N GLY A 208 13.25 3.25 0.00
CA GLY A 208 13.17 3.74 1.38
C GLY A 208 14.00 5.00 1.60
N ILE A 209 14.25 5.76 0.53
CA ILE A 209 14.96 7.03 0.60
C ILE A 209 13.89 8.12 0.73
N LYS A 210 13.95 8.94 1.80
CA LYS A 210 12.99 10.02 2.15
C LYS A 210 11.71 9.55 2.87
N THR A 211 11.48 8.24 2.96
CA THR A 211 10.38 7.61 3.71
C THR A 211 10.73 6.15 4.04
N LYS A 212 9.92 5.48 4.87
CA LYS A 212 10.09 4.05 5.16
C LYS A 212 9.90 3.24 3.88
N GLN A 213 10.80 2.28 3.63
CA GLN A 213 10.71 1.39 2.48
C GLN A 213 9.39 0.62 2.50
N ASP A 214 8.67 0.63 1.37
CA ASP A 214 7.40 -0.07 1.20
C ASP A 214 7.31 -0.62 -0.23
N SER A 215 7.66 -1.89 -0.37
CA SER A 215 7.71 -2.53 -1.69
C SER A 215 6.30 -2.69 -2.30
N ARG A 216 5.25 -2.85 -1.48
CA ARG A 216 3.87 -2.99 -1.97
C ARG A 216 3.36 -1.67 -2.55
N LYS A 217 3.57 -0.55 -1.83
CA LYS A 217 3.26 0.79 -2.37
C LYS A 217 4.09 1.11 -3.60
N ALA A 218 5.37 0.75 -3.61
CA ALA A 218 6.21 0.94 -4.78
C ALA A 218 5.64 0.22 -6.01
N ILE A 219 5.16 -1.03 -5.87
CA ILE A 219 4.54 -1.79 -6.96
C ILE A 219 3.26 -1.13 -7.44
N GLN A 220 2.40 -0.63 -6.55
CA GLN A 220 1.18 0.09 -6.93
C GLN A 220 1.51 1.29 -7.82
N TRP A 221 2.48 2.11 -7.40
CA TRP A 221 2.91 3.28 -8.16
C TRP A 221 3.63 2.92 -9.46
N TYR A 222 4.51 1.91 -9.46
CA TYR A 222 5.16 1.42 -10.68
C TYR A 222 4.13 0.88 -11.68
N LYS A 223 3.10 0.15 -11.23
CA LYS A 223 2.02 -0.35 -12.10
C LYS A 223 1.28 0.80 -12.79
N LEU A 224 0.95 1.85 -12.05
CA LEU A 224 0.28 3.03 -12.62
C LEU A 224 1.14 3.72 -13.67
N ALA A 225 2.41 4.00 -13.34
CA ALA A 225 3.35 4.63 -14.29
C ALA A 225 3.60 3.73 -15.52
N ALA A 226 3.77 2.42 -15.31
CA ALA A 226 4.03 1.45 -16.36
C ALA A 226 2.83 1.30 -17.33
N LYS A 227 1.59 1.36 -16.81
CA LYS A 227 0.37 1.36 -17.62
C LYS A 227 0.27 2.60 -18.51
N LYS A 228 0.82 3.73 -18.07
CA LYS A 228 0.94 4.98 -18.86
C LYS A 228 2.14 4.99 -19.83
N GLY A 229 2.80 3.85 -20.02
CA GLY A 229 3.90 3.73 -20.98
C GLY A 229 5.28 4.08 -20.43
N LYS A 230 5.42 4.48 -19.15
CA LYS A 230 6.73 4.88 -18.60
C LYS A 230 7.72 3.72 -18.64
N ARG A 231 8.65 3.77 -19.60
CA ARG A 231 9.63 2.72 -19.92
C ARG A 231 10.40 2.22 -18.69
N GLU A 232 10.95 3.13 -17.89
CA GLU A 232 11.72 2.76 -16.70
C GLU A 232 10.85 2.09 -15.63
N ALA A 233 9.57 2.49 -15.52
CA ALA A 233 8.63 1.86 -14.59
C ALA A 233 8.27 0.43 -15.03
N GLN A 234 8.07 0.22 -16.33
CA GLN A 234 7.84 -1.11 -16.91
C GLN A 234 9.02 -2.05 -16.63
N PHE A 235 10.25 -1.59 -16.86
CA PHE A 235 11.45 -2.37 -16.54
C PHE A 235 11.54 -2.71 -15.04
N ARG A 236 11.35 -1.71 -14.16
CA ARG A 236 11.42 -1.93 -12.71
C ARG A 236 10.33 -2.87 -12.21
N LEU A 237 9.12 -2.76 -12.73
CA LEU A 237 8.04 -3.68 -12.40
C LEU A 237 8.37 -5.11 -12.85
N GLY A 238 8.93 -5.30 -14.05
CA GLY A 238 9.42 -6.60 -14.50
C GLY A 238 10.48 -7.19 -13.56
N ARG A 239 11.43 -6.37 -13.10
CA ARG A 239 12.43 -6.76 -12.10
C ARG A 239 11.81 -7.18 -10.77
N MET A 240 10.79 -6.45 -10.30
CA MET A 240 10.10 -6.79 -9.05
C MET A 240 9.37 -8.14 -9.14
N TYR A 241 8.78 -8.46 -10.28
CA TYR A 241 8.18 -9.77 -10.54
C TYR A 241 9.19 -10.92 -10.62
N VAL A 242 10.41 -10.69 -11.13
CA VAL A 242 11.51 -11.68 -11.08
C VAL A 242 11.97 -11.90 -9.63
N GLN A 243 12.16 -10.80 -8.89
CA GLN A 243 12.74 -10.84 -7.54
C GLN A 243 11.75 -11.32 -6.48
N GLY A 244 10.45 -11.14 -6.70
CA GLY A 244 9.41 -11.41 -5.70
C GLY A 244 9.41 -10.40 -4.56
N LYS A 245 9.96 -9.21 -4.77
CA LYS A 245 10.08 -8.17 -3.73
C LYS A 245 8.75 -7.41 -3.62
N GLY A 246 7.98 -7.67 -2.56
CA GLY A 246 6.67 -7.03 -2.33
C GLY A 246 5.54 -7.52 -3.24
N ILE A 247 5.81 -8.50 -4.12
CA ILE A 247 4.84 -9.20 -4.97
C ILE A 247 5.28 -10.64 -5.14
N LEU A 248 4.34 -11.56 -5.37
CA LEU A 248 4.69 -12.95 -5.70
C LEU A 248 5.54 -13.01 -6.98
N LYS A 249 6.55 -13.88 -6.98
CA LYS A 249 7.38 -14.12 -8.16
C LYS A 249 6.51 -14.61 -9.31
N ASN A 250 6.66 -13.98 -10.47
CA ASN A 250 5.91 -14.37 -11.67
C ASN A 250 6.71 -13.99 -12.91
N TYR A 251 7.43 -14.97 -13.47
CA TYR A 251 8.27 -14.75 -14.65
C TYR A 251 7.48 -14.40 -15.90
N ALA A 252 6.24 -14.90 -16.07
CA ALA A 252 5.39 -14.56 -17.20
C ALA A 252 4.96 -13.08 -17.17
N SER A 253 4.61 -12.58 -15.98
CA SER A 253 4.36 -11.15 -15.75
C SER A 253 5.62 -10.32 -15.97
N ALA A 254 6.78 -10.80 -15.50
CA ALA A 254 8.05 -10.15 -15.75
C ALA A 254 8.36 -10.04 -17.25
N ALA A 255 8.22 -11.12 -18.01
CA ALA A 255 8.40 -11.15 -19.45
C ALA A 255 7.49 -10.16 -20.16
N THR A 256 6.22 -10.06 -19.74
CA THR A 256 5.26 -9.10 -20.29
C THR A 256 5.73 -7.66 -20.10
N TRP A 257 6.17 -7.30 -18.88
CA TRP A 257 6.64 -5.94 -18.60
C TRP A 257 8.00 -5.64 -19.22
N PHE A 258 8.92 -6.60 -19.24
CA PHE A 258 10.19 -6.47 -19.96
C PHE A 258 9.97 -6.28 -21.45
N ARG A 259 9.05 -7.03 -22.09
CA ARG A 259 8.71 -6.86 -23.51
C ARG A 259 8.22 -5.45 -23.80
N ARG A 260 7.33 -4.89 -22.98
CA ARG A 260 6.85 -3.51 -23.13
C ARG A 260 7.97 -2.47 -23.03
N ALA A 261 8.89 -2.65 -22.08
CA ALA A 261 10.05 -1.75 -21.94
C ALA A 261 11.08 -1.96 -23.07
N ALA A 262 11.27 -3.20 -23.52
CA ALA A 262 12.23 -3.59 -24.54
C ALA A 262 11.87 -3.06 -25.93
N VAL A 263 10.58 -3.03 -26.26
CA VAL A 263 10.07 -2.39 -27.50
C VAL A 263 10.28 -0.88 -27.49
N GLN A 264 10.41 -0.25 -26.32
CA GLN A 264 10.81 1.14 -26.16
C GLN A 264 12.34 1.30 -26.02
N GLU A 265 13.10 0.33 -26.50
CA GLU A 265 14.57 0.35 -26.52
C GLU A 265 15.20 0.50 -25.13
N HIS A 266 14.64 -0.17 -24.11
CA HIS A 266 15.29 -0.23 -22.80
C HIS A 266 16.34 -1.36 -22.75
N PRO A 267 17.65 -1.06 -22.70
CA PRO A 267 18.70 -2.06 -22.91
C PRO A 267 18.70 -3.15 -21.83
N ASN A 268 18.50 -2.79 -20.56
CA ASN A 268 18.39 -3.78 -19.49
C ASN A 268 17.12 -4.64 -19.64
N ALA A 269 16.04 -4.12 -20.24
CA ALA A 269 14.80 -4.90 -20.39
C ALA A 269 14.94 -5.89 -21.54
N GLN A 270 15.57 -5.49 -22.65
CA GLN A 270 15.95 -6.36 -23.76
C GLN A 270 16.86 -7.49 -23.26
N PHE A 271 17.92 -7.16 -22.50
CA PHE A 271 18.79 -8.17 -21.90
C PHE A 271 18.05 -9.14 -20.97
N ASN A 272 17.22 -8.64 -20.04
CA ASN A 272 16.46 -9.52 -19.14
C ASN A 272 15.41 -10.35 -19.88
N LEU A 273 14.83 -9.86 -20.97
CA LEU A 273 13.93 -10.64 -21.81
C LEU A 273 14.69 -11.74 -22.57
N GLY A 274 15.91 -11.44 -23.04
CA GLY A 274 16.82 -12.45 -23.61
C GLY A 274 17.10 -13.59 -22.62
N LEU A 275 17.39 -13.26 -21.36
CA LEU A 275 17.57 -14.27 -20.29
C LEU A 275 16.34 -15.15 -20.09
N LEU A 276 15.13 -14.59 -20.11
CA LEU A 276 13.90 -15.38 -19.94
C LEU A 276 13.66 -16.34 -21.11
N TYR A 277 13.95 -15.93 -22.35
CA TYR A 277 13.87 -16.82 -23.51
C TYR A 277 14.97 -17.89 -23.52
N GLU A 278 16.17 -17.56 -23.02
CA GLU A 278 17.27 -18.52 -22.90
C GLU A 278 16.96 -19.62 -21.88
N SER A 279 16.42 -19.24 -20.71
CA SER A 279 16.11 -20.16 -19.62
C SER A 279 14.77 -20.88 -19.78
N GLY A 280 13.80 -20.27 -20.48
CA GLY A 280 12.41 -20.75 -20.53
C GLY A 280 11.58 -20.37 -19.30
N ASP A 281 12.05 -19.42 -18.49
CA ASP A 281 11.32 -18.97 -17.30
C ASP A 281 10.18 -18.02 -17.67
N GLY A 282 8.94 -18.49 -17.57
CA GLY A 282 7.74 -17.68 -17.83
C GLY A 282 7.46 -17.36 -19.30
N VAL A 283 8.28 -17.87 -20.20
CA VAL A 283 8.09 -17.90 -21.66
C VAL A 283 8.58 -19.24 -22.19
N GLU A 284 8.09 -19.67 -23.35
CA GLU A 284 8.66 -20.82 -24.04
C GLU A 284 10.14 -20.55 -24.38
N ARG A 285 10.99 -21.55 -24.11
CA ARG A 285 12.43 -21.45 -24.34
C ARG A 285 12.70 -21.30 -25.84
N ASP A 286 13.42 -20.24 -26.23
CA ASP A 286 13.68 -19.92 -27.63
C ASP A 286 15.03 -19.20 -27.76
N SER A 287 16.05 -19.96 -28.13
CA SER A 287 17.42 -19.44 -28.29
C SER A 287 17.53 -18.39 -29.39
N LYS A 288 16.72 -18.48 -30.46
CA LYS A 288 16.74 -17.48 -31.55
C LYS A 288 16.20 -16.14 -31.07
N LYS A 289 15.10 -16.16 -30.32
CA LYS A 289 14.56 -14.94 -29.68
C LYS A 289 15.52 -14.40 -28.63
N ALA A 290 16.16 -15.26 -27.84
CA ALA A 290 17.16 -14.84 -26.87
C ALA A 290 18.33 -14.09 -27.53
N ALA A 291 18.93 -14.66 -28.58
CA ALA A 291 19.99 -14.03 -29.34
C ALA A 291 19.56 -12.68 -29.93
N LYS A 292 18.35 -12.60 -30.51
CA LYS A 292 17.81 -11.34 -31.05
C LYS A 292 17.71 -10.26 -29.98
N TRP A 293 17.23 -10.58 -28.78
CA TRP A 293 17.14 -9.60 -27.70
C TRP A 293 18.50 -9.23 -27.12
N TYR A 294 19.45 -10.16 -27.07
CA TYR A 294 20.83 -9.83 -26.71
C TYR A 294 21.50 -8.93 -27.73
N LEU A 295 21.32 -9.16 -29.03
CA LEU A 295 21.82 -8.30 -30.09
C LEU A 295 21.33 -6.85 -29.91
N LEU A 296 20.03 -6.65 -29.77
CA LEU A 296 19.45 -5.31 -29.57
C LEU A 296 20.00 -4.58 -28.33
N ALA A 297 20.24 -5.31 -27.23
CA ALA A 297 20.85 -4.74 -26.04
C ALA A 297 22.36 -4.50 -26.21
N ALA A 298 23.06 -5.40 -26.91
CA ALA A 298 24.49 -5.36 -27.16
C ALA A 298 24.89 -4.18 -28.07
N GLU A 299 24.05 -3.85 -29.05
CA GLU A 299 24.19 -2.67 -29.92
C GLU A 299 24.09 -1.34 -29.16
N GLN A 300 23.45 -1.35 -27.99
CA GLN A 300 23.36 -0.22 -27.06
C GLN A 300 24.43 -0.27 -25.96
N ASP A 301 25.57 -0.91 -26.23
CA ASP A 301 26.71 -1.04 -25.30
C ASP A 301 26.38 -1.75 -23.97
N HIS A 302 25.37 -2.64 -23.95
CA HIS A 302 25.08 -3.44 -22.75
C HIS A 302 26.08 -4.59 -22.60
N GLY A 303 27.08 -4.42 -21.73
CA GLY A 303 28.22 -5.35 -21.60
C GLY A 303 27.85 -6.82 -21.35
N SER A 304 26.88 -7.13 -20.49
CA SER A 304 26.45 -8.53 -20.27
C SER A 304 25.72 -9.13 -21.47
N ALA A 305 25.06 -8.30 -22.29
CA ALA A 305 24.39 -8.78 -23.49
C ALA A 305 25.42 -9.09 -24.58
N GLN A 306 26.47 -8.26 -24.70
CA GLN A 306 27.60 -8.51 -25.60
C GLN A 306 28.31 -9.82 -25.26
N ALA A 307 28.58 -10.09 -23.97
CA ALA A 307 29.21 -11.35 -23.55
C ALA A 307 28.32 -12.58 -23.83
N ASN A 308 27.02 -12.49 -23.54
CA ASN A 308 26.09 -13.59 -23.82
C ASN A 308 25.93 -13.84 -25.32
N LEU A 309 25.85 -12.78 -26.13
CA LEU A 309 25.75 -12.90 -27.58
C LEU A 309 27.03 -13.49 -28.19
N ALA A 310 28.20 -13.08 -27.69
CA ALA A 310 29.49 -13.65 -28.12
C ALA A 310 29.55 -15.16 -27.84
N TRP A 311 29.08 -15.58 -26.67
CA TRP A 311 28.98 -17.00 -26.33
C TRP A 311 27.99 -17.75 -27.23
N MET A 312 26.87 -17.13 -27.61
CA MET A 312 25.90 -17.73 -28.54
C MET A 312 26.49 -17.94 -29.94
N TYR A 313 27.24 -16.96 -30.47
CA TYR A 313 27.97 -17.11 -31.74
C TYR A 313 29.08 -18.15 -31.68
N LEU A 314 29.80 -18.24 -30.55
CA LEU A 314 30.86 -19.24 -30.35
C LEU A 314 30.35 -20.68 -30.37
N ASN A 315 29.08 -20.91 -30.00
CA ASN A 315 28.51 -22.25 -29.84
C ASN A 315 27.36 -22.55 -30.82
N GLY A 316 27.07 -21.66 -31.77
CA GLY A 316 25.94 -21.82 -32.70
C GLY A 316 24.56 -21.91 -32.02
N ILE A 317 24.37 -21.24 -30.87
CA ILE A 317 23.13 -21.35 -30.08
C ILE A 317 22.19 -20.21 -30.47
N GLY A 318 21.13 -20.52 -31.22
CA GLY A 318 20.14 -19.52 -31.64
C GLY A 318 20.61 -18.55 -32.74
N VAL A 319 21.88 -18.65 -33.13
CA VAL A 319 22.54 -18.00 -34.26
C VAL A 319 23.43 -19.03 -34.94
N GLU A 320 23.84 -18.78 -36.19
CA GLU A 320 24.88 -19.57 -36.84
C GLU A 320 26.22 -19.39 -36.11
N GLU A 321 27.03 -20.44 -36.06
CA GLU A 321 28.34 -20.37 -35.43
C GLU A 321 29.26 -19.43 -36.23
N ASP A 322 29.79 -18.40 -35.57
CA ASP A 322 30.67 -17.41 -36.20
C ASP A 322 31.71 -16.91 -35.19
N LEU A 323 32.94 -17.40 -35.35
CA LEU A 323 34.07 -17.06 -34.48
C LEU A 323 34.46 -15.58 -34.59
N ASN A 324 34.30 -14.95 -35.77
CA ASN A 324 34.65 -13.55 -35.97
C ASN A 324 33.65 -12.63 -35.26
N GLU A 325 32.34 -12.93 -35.38
CA GLU A 325 31.32 -12.20 -34.61
C GLU A 325 31.46 -12.45 -33.11
N ALA A 326 31.76 -13.68 -32.68
CA ALA A 326 32.04 -13.98 -31.27
C ALA A 326 33.21 -13.14 -30.73
N GLU A 327 34.35 -13.10 -31.43
CA GLU A 327 35.51 -12.31 -31.04
C GLU A 327 35.19 -10.81 -31.01
N LYS A 328 34.48 -10.29 -32.02
CA LYS A 328 34.05 -8.90 -32.09
C LYS A 328 33.21 -8.47 -30.88
N TRP A 329 32.23 -9.28 -30.49
CA TRP A 329 31.38 -8.99 -29.33
C TRP A 329 32.12 -9.14 -28.00
N TYR A 330 33.00 -10.14 -27.86
CA TYR A 330 33.87 -10.25 -26.68
C TYR A 330 34.81 -9.05 -26.52
N ARG A 331 35.46 -8.60 -27.60
CA ARG A 331 36.34 -7.43 -27.57
C ARG A 331 35.59 -6.15 -27.20
N ARG A 332 34.34 -5.99 -27.65
CA ARG A 332 33.47 -4.86 -27.24
C ARG A 332 33.14 -4.90 -25.75
N ALA A 333 32.79 -6.07 -25.22
CA ALA A 333 32.50 -6.25 -23.80
C ALA A 333 33.72 -5.92 -22.92
N GLU A 334 34.91 -6.41 -23.31
CA GLU A 334 36.16 -6.17 -22.58
C GLU A 334 36.60 -4.69 -22.63
N LYS A 335 36.45 -4.03 -23.78
CA LYS A 335 36.75 -2.59 -23.93
C LYS A 335 35.87 -1.73 -23.03
N LEU A 336 34.59 -2.08 -22.89
CA LEU A 336 33.69 -1.42 -21.96
C LEU A 336 34.12 -1.65 -20.51
N GLU A 337 34.45 -2.88 -20.13
CA GLU A 337 34.93 -3.19 -18.77
C GLU A 337 36.19 -2.38 -18.40
N LYS A 338 37.19 -2.33 -19.30
CA LYS A 338 38.41 -1.52 -19.11
C LYS A 338 38.09 -0.03 -18.98
N ARG A 339 37.15 0.50 -19.79
CA ARG A 339 36.69 1.91 -19.71
C ARG A 339 36.01 2.22 -18.37
N PHE A 340 35.17 1.32 -17.86
CA PHE A 340 34.55 1.48 -16.54
C PHE A 340 35.56 1.39 -15.40
N ARG A 341 36.52 0.46 -15.50
CA ARG A 341 37.62 0.34 -14.52
C ARG A 341 38.45 1.63 -14.48
N ASN A 342 38.79 2.21 -15.63
CA ASN A 342 39.56 3.46 -15.73
C ASN A 342 38.77 4.72 -15.31
N LYS A 343 37.47 4.81 -15.58
CA LYS A 343 36.64 5.88 -15.01
C LYS A 343 36.53 5.75 -13.49
N SER A 344 36.39 4.53 -12.97
CA SER A 344 36.30 4.29 -11.53
C SER A 344 37.60 4.64 -10.77
N SER A 345 38.76 4.56 -11.43
CA SER A 345 40.04 5.02 -10.88
C SER A 345 40.19 6.54 -10.96
N GLN A 346 39.74 7.21 -12.03
CA GLN A 346 39.74 8.68 -12.11
C GLN A 346 38.85 9.35 -11.05
N PHE A 347 37.71 8.74 -10.68
CA PHE A 347 36.85 9.33 -9.64
C PHE A 347 37.42 9.20 -8.21
N LYS A 348 38.44 8.35 -7.94
CA LYS A 348 39.01 8.22 -6.59
C LYS A 348 39.70 9.49 -6.06
N HIS A 349 39.91 10.53 -6.87
CA HIS A 349 40.53 11.79 -6.46
C HIS A 349 39.59 12.98 -6.23
N ALA A 350 38.27 12.80 -6.33
CA ALA A 350 37.30 13.80 -5.89
C ALA A 350 36.67 13.39 -4.55
N LYS A 351 36.93 14.19 -3.50
CA LYS A 351 36.27 14.13 -2.19
C LYS A 351 34.89 14.80 -2.26
N ASP A 352 34.00 14.21 -1.46
CA ASP A 352 32.71 14.69 -0.95
C ASP A 352 31.39 14.52 -1.75
N ASN A 353 30.59 13.65 -1.12
CA ASN A 353 29.13 13.57 -0.92
C ASN A 353 28.12 13.28 -2.03
N ASP A 354 27.18 12.40 -1.63
CA ASP A 354 25.95 11.93 -2.28
C ASP A 354 26.09 11.17 -3.60
N LEU A 355 26.30 9.84 -3.48
CA LEU A 355 25.87 8.75 -4.40
C LEU A 355 26.75 7.48 -4.29
N ARG A 356 27.76 7.48 -3.42
CA ARG A 356 28.83 6.47 -3.41
C ARG A 356 28.54 5.13 -2.73
N THR A 357 27.35 4.89 -2.18
CA THR A 357 27.10 3.68 -1.37
C THR A 357 26.41 2.53 -2.08
N ASN A 358 25.74 2.73 -3.24
CA ASN A 358 25.09 1.60 -3.93
C ASN A 358 25.93 0.97 -5.05
N THR A 359 26.63 1.74 -5.87
CA THR A 359 27.25 1.20 -7.09
C THR A 359 28.52 0.38 -6.83
N LYS A 360 29.29 0.67 -5.78
CA LYS A 360 30.50 -0.10 -5.41
C LYS A 360 30.17 -1.41 -4.68
N GLN A 361 29.04 -1.43 -3.97
CA GLN A 361 28.53 -2.61 -3.27
C GLN A 361 27.74 -3.51 -4.21
N ASP A 362 27.06 -2.95 -5.22
CA ASP A 362 26.41 -3.70 -6.30
C ASP A 362 27.41 -4.28 -7.29
N SER A 363 28.51 -3.59 -7.62
CA SER A 363 29.57 -4.15 -8.47
C SER A 363 30.49 -5.14 -7.73
N LYS A 364 30.76 -4.94 -6.43
CA LYS A 364 31.40 -5.98 -5.60
C LYS A 364 30.46 -7.17 -5.32
N ARG A 365 29.13 -6.98 -5.19
CA ARG A 365 28.16 -8.09 -5.13
C ARG A 365 27.97 -8.77 -6.48
N ALA A 366 28.10 -8.07 -7.59
CA ALA A 366 28.13 -8.69 -8.91
C ALA A 366 29.38 -9.57 -9.06
N ILE A 367 30.57 -9.10 -8.63
CA ILE A 367 31.83 -9.84 -8.80
C ILE A 367 32.06 -10.92 -7.71
N LYS A 368 31.58 -10.75 -6.47
CA LYS A 368 31.53 -11.83 -5.46
C LYS A 368 30.34 -12.78 -5.65
N GLY A 369 29.30 -12.36 -6.39
CA GLY A 369 28.10 -13.14 -6.69
C GLY A 369 28.29 -14.24 -7.74
N TYR A 370 29.43 -14.26 -8.43
CA TYR A 370 29.80 -15.32 -9.38
C TYR A 370 30.63 -16.46 -8.76
N LYS A 371 30.73 -16.55 -7.43
CA LYS A 371 31.32 -17.70 -6.71
C LYS A 371 30.36 -18.49 -5.80
N LEU A 372 29.06 -18.40 -6.06
CA LEU A 372 28.08 -19.39 -5.61
C LEU A 372 27.29 -19.79 -6.87
N ALA A 373 27.71 -20.82 -7.62
CA ALA A 373 27.41 -22.20 -7.25
C ALA A 373 26.00 -22.33 -6.62
N GLY A 374 24.97 -21.91 -7.37
CA GLY A 374 23.81 -22.78 -7.51
C GLY A 374 24.28 -24.04 -8.24
N PRO A 375 23.83 -25.23 -7.82
CA PRO A 375 24.55 -26.48 -8.05
C PRO A 375 24.74 -26.78 -9.54
N THR A 376 25.98 -26.83 -9.98
CA THR A 376 26.45 -27.24 -11.31
C THR A 376 26.46 -28.76 -11.45
N ASP A 377 25.42 -29.43 -10.97
CA ASP A 377 25.22 -30.83 -11.26
C ASP A 377 23.74 -31.06 -11.51
N SER A 378 23.39 -31.54 -12.70
CA SER A 378 22.01 -31.93 -13.03
C SER A 378 21.49 -33.02 -12.07
N LYS A 379 22.40 -33.74 -11.39
CA LYS A 379 22.10 -34.61 -10.26
C LYS A 379 21.79 -33.86 -8.97
N GLU A 380 22.42 -32.72 -8.68
CA GLU A 380 22.14 -31.89 -7.50
C GLU A 380 20.85 -31.08 -7.63
N LYS A 381 20.48 -30.58 -8.81
CA LYS A 381 19.13 -30.02 -9.04
C LYS A 381 18.06 -31.11 -8.87
N LYS A 382 18.26 -32.30 -9.46
CA LYS A 382 17.38 -33.46 -9.24
C LYS A 382 17.34 -33.86 -7.76
N ARG A 383 18.44 -33.79 -7.01
CA ARG A 383 18.49 -34.03 -5.55
C ARG A 383 17.77 -32.94 -4.75
N PHE A 384 17.94 -31.66 -5.11
CA PHE A 384 17.32 -30.52 -4.46
C PHE A 384 15.78 -30.61 -4.54
N TYR A 385 15.24 -30.88 -5.74
CA TYR A 385 13.80 -31.10 -5.93
C TYR A 385 13.31 -32.44 -5.33
N LYS A 386 14.10 -33.52 -5.41
CA LYS A 386 13.77 -34.81 -4.73
C LYS A 386 13.84 -34.75 -3.20
N SER A 387 14.47 -33.73 -2.62
CA SER A 387 14.68 -33.63 -1.17
C SER A 387 13.68 -32.70 -0.46
N GLN A 388 12.77 -32.08 -1.22
CA GLN A 388 11.67 -31.31 -0.65
C GLN A 388 10.55 -32.27 -0.23
N LYS A 389 9.94 -32.00 0.91
CA LYS A 389 8.73 -32.69 1.36
C LYS A 389 7.66 -31.67 1.61
N LEU A 390 6.51 -31.85 0.97
CA LEU A 390 5.32 -31.06 1.24
C LEU A 390 4.41 -31.91 2.12
N SER A 391 4.04 -31.39 3.28
CA SER A 391 3.01 -31.99 4.13
C SER A 391 1.79 -31.09 4.09
N LEU A 392 0.64 -31.66 3.75
CA LEU A 392 -0.66 -31.00 3.84
C LEU A 392 -1.47 -31.67 4.92
N SER A 393 -2.16 -30.88 5.73
CA SER A 393 -2.98 -31.40 6.81
C SER A 393 -4.31 -30.70 6.90
N ILE A 394 -5.32 -31.47 7.31
CA ILE A 394 -6.60 -30.98 7.76
C ILE A 394 -6.80 -31.46 9.19
N GLY A 395 -7.17 -30.54 10.07
CA GLY A 395 -7.42 -30.81 11.47
C GLY A 395 -8.70 -30.19 11.97
N LEU A 396 -9.15 -30.71 13.09
CA LEU A 396 -10.21 -30.17 13.92
C LEU A 396 -9.62 -29.86 15.29
N TRP A 397 -9.87 -28.66 15.78
CA TRP A 397 -9.58 -28.25 17.15
C TRP A 397 -10.90 -27.93 17.84
N ILE A 398 -11.28 -28.78 18.78
CA ILE A 398 -12.45 -28.59 19.65
C ILE A 398 -11.90 -27.99 20.93
N SER A 399 -12.30 -26.77 21.24
CA SER A 399 -11.71 -26.00 22.33
C SER A 399 -12.73 -25.22 23.10
N THR A 400 -12.42 -24.99 24.37
CA THR A 400 -13.08 -24.01 25.21
C THR A 400 -12.11 -22.87 25.50
N GLY A 401 -12.62 -21.69 25.83
CA GLY A 401 -11.79 -20.51 26.05
C GLY A 401 -12.50 -19.46 26.87
N LYS A 402 -11.74 -18.45 27.28
CA LYS A 402 -12.26 -17.29 27.99
C LYS A 402 -11.52 -16.04 27.54
N THR A 403 -12.27 -14.96 27.39
CA THR A 403 -11.76 -13.63 27.08
C THR A 403 -12.32 -12.67 28.13
N SER A 404 -11.46 -12.05 28.91
CA SER A 404 -11.84 -11.17 30.03
C SER A 404 -11.11 -9.85 29.94
N TRP A 405 -11.80 -8.77 30.30
CA TRP A 405 -11.15 -7.49 30.50
C TRP A 405 -11.83 -6.68 31.59
N ASN A 406 -11.03 -5.86 32.25
CA ASN A 406 -11.48 -4.91 33.24
C ASN A 406 -11.00 -3.51 32.85
N HIS A 407 -11.91 -2.55 32.94
CA HIS A 407 -11.55 -1.14 32.88
C HIS A 407 -11.85 -0.46 34.20
N ASP A 408 -10.85 0.28 34.71
CA ASP A 408 -11.07 1.24 35.77
C ASP A 408 -11.50 2.57 35.15
N SER A 409 -12.67 3.05 35.61
CA SER A 409 -13.20 4.35 35.23
C SER A 409 -12.94 5.43 36.29
N SER A 410 -12.04 5.14 37.26
CA SER A 410 -11.55 6.09 38.25
C SER A 410 -10.98 7.32 37.53
N GLY A 411 -11.70 8.43 37.64
CA GLY A 411 -11.39 9.70 36.98
C GLY A 411 -12.48 10.25 36.06
N SER A 412 -13.54 9.49 35.77
CA SER A 412 -14.64 9.97 34.90
C SER A 412 -15.70 10.83 35.63
N SER A 413 -15.86 10.71 36.96
CA SER A 413 -16.76 11.56 37.76
C SER A 413 -16.43 11.49 39.26
N THR A 414 -16.29 12.65 39.92
CA THR A 414 -16.11 12.74 41.39
C THR A 414 -17.40 12.51 42.18
N VAL A 415 -18.56 12.48 41.50
CA VAL A 415 -19.89 12.43 42.12
C VAL A 415 -20.49 11.03 42.13
N ALA A 416 -20.08 10.16 41.20
CA ALA A 416 -20.69 8.85 41.00
C ALA A 416 -20.04 7.71 41.79
N GLY A 417 -18.85 7.93 42.37
CA GLY A 417 -18.02 6.90 43.01
C GLY A 417 -17.54 5.82 42.04
N ASN A 418 -16.26 5.43 42.12
CA ASN A 418 -15.55 4.56 41.17
C ASN A 418 -16.34 3.31 40.77
N PRO A 419 -16.87 3.23 39.53
CA PRO A 419 -17.36 1.98 38.99
C PRO A 419 -16.27 1.26 38.20
N THR A 420 -15.94 0.02 38.58
CA THR A 420 -15.15 -0.90 37.77
C THR A 420 -16.12 -1.88 37.13
N SER A 421 -16.01 -2.09 35.82
CA SER A 421 -16.81 -3.09 35.12
C SER A 421 -15.86 -4.15 34.55
N GLU A 422 -16.11 -5.39 34.96
CA GLU A 422 -15.40 -6.57 34.47
C GLU A 422 -16.31 -7.29 33.48
N LEU A 423 -15.86 -7.32 32.22
CA LEU A 423 -16.57 -8.03 31.16
C LEU A 423 -15.82 -9.31 30.85
N THR A 424 -16.54 -10.42 30.98
CA THR A 424 -15.97 -11.75 30.83
C THR A 424 -16.81 -12.60 29.91
N TYR A 425 -16.20 -13.06 28.83
CA TYR A 425 -16.72 -14.10 27.95
C TYR A 425 -16.16 -15.44 28.43
N GLU A 426 -17.00 -16.28 29.03
CA GLU A 426 -16.63 -17.57 29.62
C GLU A 426 -17.19 -18.75 28.82
N ASP A 427 -16.58 -19.92 28.98
CA ASP A 427 -16.99 -21.19 28.37
C ASP A 427 -17.20 -21.09 26.85
N LEU A 428 -16.31 -20.38 26.15
CA LEU A 428 -16.38 -20.15 24.70
C LEU A 428 -16.02 -21.42 23.93
N ASP A 429 -16.98 -22.32 23.81
CA ASP A 429 -16.81 -23.60 23.12
C ASP A 429 -16.82 -23.38 21.60
N SER A 430 -15.76 -23.80 20.92
CA SER A 430 -15.56 -23.58 19.49
C SER A 430 -15.08 -24.83 18.78
N ASN A 431 -15.55 -24.99 17.54
CA ASN A 431 -15.07 -26.01 16.60
C ASN A 431 -14.29 -25.32 15.49
N ILE A 432 -12.97 -25.54 15.45
CA ILE A 432 -12.07 -24.86 14.52
C ILE A 432 -11.51 -25.87 13.52
N ILE A 433 -11.75 -25.63 12.24
CA ILE A 433 -11.12 -26.39 11.16
C ILE A 433 -9.76 -25.76 10.87
N GLU A 434 -8.71 -26.56 10.94
CA GLU A 434 -7.32 -26.15 10.70
C GLU A 434 -6.81 -26.73 9.38
N LEU A 435 -6.34 -25.85 8.51
CA LEU A 435 -5.63 -26.21 7.29
C LEU A 435 -4.16 -25.85 7.45
N GLU A 436 -3.28 -26.82 7.30
CA GLU A 436 -1.84 -26.60 7.44
C GLU A 436 -1.08 -27.11 6.21
N ALA A 437 -0.16 -26.28 5.72
CA ALA A 437 0.81 -26.67 4.72
C ALA A 437 2.22 -26.42 5.25
N GLU A 438 3.05 -27.46 5.29
CA GLU A 438 4.46 -27.40 5.66
C GLU A 438 5.33 -27.81 4.46
N LEU A 439 6.19 -26.90 4.02
CA LEU A 439 7.22 -27.17 3.03
C LEU A 439 8.58 -27.32 3.71
N ARG A 440 9.11 -28.53 3.73
CA ARG A 440 10.50 -28.80 4.15
C ARG A 440 11.43 -28.60 2.98
N LEU A 441 12.35 -27.65 3.13
CA LEU A 441 13.36 -27.30 2.14
C LEU A 441 14.68 -28.02 2.43
N PRO A 442 15.57 -28.09 1.44
CA PRO A 442 16.92 -28.60 1.64
C PRO A 442 17.68 -27.73 2.64
N ARG A 443 18.65 -28.32 3.37
CA ARG A 443 19.41 -27.67 4.45
C ARG A 443 18.60 -27.38 5.73
N LYS A 444 17.64 -28.26 6.08
CA LYS A 444 16.94 -28.24 7.37
C LYS A 444 16.00 -27.03 7.59
N VAL A 445 15.69 -26.25 6.56
CA VAL A 445 14.73 -25.13 6.66
C VAL A 445 13.31 -25.66 6.42
N PHE A 446 12.32 -25.11 7.12
CA PHE A 446 10.91 -25.34 6.80
C PHE A 446 10.13 -24.02 6.78
N LEU A 447 9.08 -24.01 5.97
CA LEU A 447 8.05 -22.97 5.94
C LEU A 447 6.73 -23.64 6.30
N ARG A 448 5.99 -23.07 7.25
CA ARG A 448 4.66 -23.55 7.63
C ARG A 448 3.65 -22.42 7.54
N THR A 449 2.50 -22.70 6.94
CA THR A 449 1.32 -21.86 7.02
C THR A 449 0.21 -22.68 7.64
N GLN A 450 -0.47 -22.12 8.63
CA GLN A 450 -1.63 -22.74 9.27
C GLN A 450 -2.75 -21.71 9.32
N PHE A 451 -3.90 -22.06 8.78
CA PHE A 451 -5.09 -21.24 8.78
C PHE A 451 -6.19 -21.99 9.53
N GLY A 452 -6.66 -21.42 10.62
CA GLY A 452 -7.79 -21.93 11.39
C GLY A 452 -9.01 -21.07 11.15
N PHE A 453 -10.18 -21.68 10.98
CA PHE A 453 -11.46 -20.97 10.94
C PHE A 453 -12.56 -21.81 11.60
N GLY A 454 -13.49 -21.16 12.28
CA GLY A 454 -14.54 -21.81 13.03
C GLY A 454 -15.56 -20.81 13.55
N ALA A 455 -16.46 -21.33 14.38
CA ALA A 455 -17.45 -20.56 15.09
C ALA A 455 -17.38 -20.90 16.59
N ILE A 456 -17.78 -19.94 17.41
CA ILE A 456 -18.11 -20.17 18.82
C ILE A 456 -19.55 -20.72 18.81
N ASN A 457 -19.73 -21.93 19.34
CA ASN A 457 -21.00 -22.65 19.33
C ASN A 457 -21.86 -22.30 20.56
N SER A 458 -21.19 -21.99 21.67
CA SER A 458 -21.81 -21.63 22.94
C SER A 458 -20.81 -20.86 23.79
N GLY A 459 -21.34 -20.16 24.78
CA GLY A 459 -20.57 -19.43 25.77
C GLY A 459 -21.48 -18.52 26.55
N ARG A 460 -20.93 -17.90 27.59
CA ARG A 460 -21.66 -16.99 28.45
C ARG A 460 -20.92 -15.67 28.55
N LEU A 461 -21.62 -14.58 28.25
CA LEU A 461 -21.16 -13.26 28.66
C LEU A 461 -21.57 -13.03 30.12
N VAL A 462 -20.61 -12.64 30.94
CA VAL A 462 -20.78 -12.19 32.31
C VAL A 462 -20.34 -10.73 32.35
N ASN A 463 -21.27 -9.82 32.64
CA ASN A 463 -20.94 -8.43 32.95
C ASN A 463 -21.12 -8.19 34.44
N ASP A 464 -20.03 -7.86 35.11
CA ASP A 464 -20.00 -7.56 36.53
C ASP A 464 -19.74 -6.04 36.71
N ASP A 465 -20.80 -5.28 36.95
CA ASP A 465 -20.68 -3.85 37.26
C ASP A 465 -20.54 -3.67 38.78
N PHE A 466 -19.35 -3.26 39.22
CA PHE A 466 -19.06 -2.90 40.60
C PHE A 466 -19.14 -1.40 40.76
N VAL A 467 -19.70 -0.94 41.89
CA VAL A 467 -19.67 0.47 42.30
C VAL A 467 -19.05 0.55 43.69
N SER A 468 -18.05 1.40 43.84
CA SER A 468 -17.41 1.67 45.13
C SER A 468 -18.39 2.23 46.19
N ALA A 469 -18.02 2.15 47.46
CA ALA A 469 -18.74 2.74 48.60
C ALA A 469 -19.19 4.20 48.38
N ALA A 470 -18.41 5.01 47.66
CA ALA A 470 -18.73 6.41 47.37
C ALA A 470 -19.85 6.56 46.32
N GLY A 471 -20.10 5.55 45.50
CA GLY A 471 -21.18 5.53 44.50
C GLY A 471 -22.46 4.92 45.04
N ALA A 472 -22.37 4.09 46.08
CA ALA A 472 -23.52 3.60 46.83
C ALA A 472 -24.33 4.75 47.48
N THR A 473 -23.67 5.87 47.83
CA THR A 473 -24.34 7.10 48.30
C THR A 473 -25.28 7.73 47.26
N PHE A 474 -25.04 7.55 45.95
CA PHE A 474 -25.95 7.99 44.89
C PHE A 474 -27.28 7.20 44.91
N PHE A 475 -27.23 5.95 45.36
CA PHE A 475 -28.39 5.06 45.53
C PHE A 475 -28.95 5.08 46.96
N SER A 476 -28.57 6.05 47.79
CA SER A 476 -29.01 6.19 49.19
C SER A 476 -28.64 4.99 50.09
N ALA A 477 -27.59 4.26 49.75
CA ALA A 477 -27.06 3.17 50.58
C ALA A 477 -25.78 3.62 51.29
N THR A 478 -25.80 3.65 52.63
CA THR A 478 -24.61 3.90 53.47
C THR A 478 -23.89 2.57 53.71
N GLN A 479 -22.83 2.27 52.95
CA GLN A 479 -21.97 1.11 53.24
C GLN A 479 -20.49 1.40 52.97
N THR A 480 -19.63 0.69 53.70
CA THR A 480 -18.17 0.69 53.59
C THR A 480 -17.70 -0.57 52.84
N GLY A 481 -17.17 -0.42 51.62
CA GLY A 481 -16.66 -1.52 50.78
C GLY A 481 -17.02 -1.36 49.29
N GLU A 482 -16.40 -2.16 48.41
CA GLU A 482 -16.85 -2.32 47.01
C GLU A 482 -18.11 -3.20 46.97
N HIS A 483 -19.13 -2.79 46.21
CA HIS A 483 -20.38 -3.54 46.06
C HIS A 483 -20.68 -3.84 44.61
N ARG A 484 -21.16 -5.06 44.36
CA ARG A 484 -21.65 -5.51 43.06
C ARG A 484 -23.11 -5.09 42.88
N ILE A 485 -23.41 -4.29 41.86
CA ILE A 485 -24.78 -3.78 41.64
C ILE A 485 -25.57 -4.69 40.70
N SER A 486 -24.95 -5.15 39.61
CA SER A 486 -25.60 -5.99 38.61
C SER A 486 -24.71 -7.18 38.20
N ARG A 487 -25.33 -8.32 37.89
CA ARG A 487 -24.73 -9.36 37.04
C ARG A 487 -25.58 -9.51 35.82
N THR A 488 -25.00 -9.33 34.64
CA THR A 488 -25.70 -9.64 33.40
C THR A 488 -25.20 -10.94 32.82
N PHE A 489 -26.13 -11.78 32.37
CA PHE A 489 -25.83 -12.95 31.56
C PHE A 489 -26.43 -12.87 30.17
N SER A 490 -25.66 -13.30 29.18
CA SER A 490 -26.12 -13.45 27.81
C SER A 490 -25.56 -14.72 27.20
N ASP A 491 -26.41 -15.45 26.48
CA ASP A 491 -25.99 -16.58 25.66
C ASP A 491 -25.26 -16.06 24.42
N ILE A 492 -24.20 -16.75 24.00
CA ILE A 492 -23.39 -16.33 22.86
C ILE A 492 -23.75 -17.16 21.61
N GLY A 493 -23.93 -16.51 20.46
CA GLY A 493 -24.14 -17.19 19.17
C GLY A 493 -24.20 -16.28 17.92
N ASP A 494 -23.88 -16.85 16.75
CA ASP A 494 -23.56 -16.18 15.45
C ASP A 494 -22.15 -15.57 15.36
N ASP A 495 -21.16 -16.34 15.78
CA ASP A 495 -19.80 -15.88 15.99
C ASP A 495 -18.83 -16.36 14.91
N SER A 496 -17.74 -15.62 14.77
CA SER A 496 -16.67 -15.97 13.84
C SER A 496 -15.33 -15.95 14.54
N LEU A 497 -14.56 -17.03 14.34
CA LEU A 497 -13.19 -17.13 14.80
C LEU A 497 -12.33 -17.55 13.63
N TRP A 498 -11.23 -16.85 13.42
CA TRP A 498 -10.21 -17.32 12.49
C TRP A 498 -8.83 -16.83 12.89
N TYR A 499 -7.81 -17.58 12.47
CA TYR A 499 -6.43 -17.19 12.67
C TYR A 499 -5.55 -17.64 11.51
N LEU A 500 -4.44 -16.92 11.33
CA LEU A 500 -3.41 -17.22 10.35
C LEU A 500 -2.04 -17.20 11.03
N ASN A 501 -1.34 -18.33 10.92
CA ASN A 501 0.02 -18.51 11.38
C ASN A 501 0.95 -18.68 10.17
N LEU A 502 2.05 -17.92 10.13
CA LEU A 502 3.10 -18.00 9.12
C LEU A 502 4.45 -18.19 9.79
N ASP A 503 5.00 -19.39 9.73
CA ASP A 503 6.24 -19.75 10.43
C ASP A 503 7.39 -20.04 9.45
N LEU A 504 8.56 -19.50 9.77
CA LEU A 504 9.83 -19.85 9.16
C LEU A 504 10.71 -20.50 10.22
N GLY A 505 11.12 -21.74 9.99
CA GLY A 505 11.90 -22.48 10.97
C GLY A 505 13.06 -23.28 10.41
N TYR A 506 13.85 -23.81 11.34
CA TYR A 506 15.09 -24.54 11.07
C TYR A 506 15.24 -25.73 12.01
N THR A 507 15.53 -26.91 11.47
CA THR A 507 15.85 -28.11 12.26
C THR A 507 17.24 -27.96 12.87
N LEU A 508 17.27 -27.70 14.18
CA LEU A 508 18.48 -27.53 14.96
C LEU A 508 19.23 -28.85 15.09
N ARG A 509 18.52 -29.91 15.51
CA ARG A 509 19.11 -31.22 15.78
C ARG A 509 18.17 -32.34 15.35
N VAL A 510 18.76 -33.44 14.89
CA VAL A 510 18.09 -34.73 14.73
C VAL A 510 18.81 -35.68 15.67
N SER A 511 18.07 -36.55 16.37
CA SER A 511 18.70 -37.49 17.31
C SER A 511 19.68 -38.39 16.56
N ARG A 512 20.74 -38.85 17.25
CA ARG A 512 21.76 -39.73 16.64
C ARG A 512 21.16 -41.05 16.18
N THR A 513 20.10 -41.52 16.85
CA THR A 513 19.34 -42.72 16.51
C THR A 513 18.29 -42.48 15.43
N GLY A 514 18.08 -41.23 15.00
CA GLY A 514 17.02 -40.83 14.06
C GLY A 514 15.61 -40.82 14.65
N GLN A 515 15.44 -41.22 15.91
CA GLN A 515 14.18 -41.29 16.65
C GLN A 515 13.61 -39.92 17.06
N GLY A 516 14.09 -38.79 16.55
CA GLY A 516 13.53 -37.50 16.93
C GLY A 516 14.22 -36.30 16.32
N PHE A 517 13.62 -35.13 16.50
CA PHE A 517 14.17 -33.85 16.07
C PHE A 517 13.88 -32.76 17.08
N LEU A 518 14.66 -31.68 16.99
CA LEU A 518 14.41 -30.39 17.60
C LEU A 518 14.51 -29.32 16.51
N ARG A 519 13.52 -28.44 16.42
CA ARG A 519 13.47 -27.30 15.52
C ARG A 519 13.20 -26.02 16.29
N GLY A 520 13.61 -24.90 15.72
CA GLY A 520 13.17 -23.58 16.17
C GLY A 520 12.54 -22.81 15.02
N PHE A 521 11.63 -21.90 15.33
CA PHE A 521 10.94 -21.06 14.34
C PHE A 521 10.69 -19.64 14.84
N VAL A 522 10.52 -18.74 13.88
CA VAL A 522 9.95 -17.41 14.09
C VAL A 522 8.72 -17.31 13.19
N GLY A 523 7.62 -16.82 13.75
CA GLY A 523 6.33 -16.77 13.09
C GLY A 523 5.60 -15.46 13.27
N TYR A 524 4.68 -15.18 12.36
CA TYR A 524 3.67 -14.14 12.52
C TYR A 524 2.32 -14.82 12.74
N GLN A 525 1.54 -14.29 13.67
CA GLN A 525 0.18 -14.74 13.96
C GLN A 525 -0.78 -13.56 13.83
N HIS A 526 -1.85 -13.77 13.11
CA HIS A 526 -3.04 -12.93 13.16
C HIS A 526 -4.18 -13.76 13.75
N TRP A 527 -4.86 -13.25 14.76
CA TRP A 527 -6.01 -13.89 15.39
C TRP A 527 -7.17 -12.91 15.45
N GLN A 528 -8.35 -13.35 15.07
CA GLN A 528 -9.57 -12.56 15.17
C GLN A 528 -10.69 -13.41 15.74
N GLU A 529 -11.34 -12.86 16.76
CA GLU A 529 -12.48 -13.46 17.44
C GLU A 529 -13.59 -12.42 17.53
N LYS A 530 -14.80 -12.82 17.12
CA LYS A 530 -15.99 -11.98 17.22
C LYS A 530 -17.07 -12.77 17.95
N ALA A 531 -17.45 -12.28 19.12
CA ALA A 531 -18.46 -12.87 19.99
C ALA A 531 -19.71 -11.97 20.08
N VAL A 532 -20.89 -12.55 19.90
CA VAL A 532 -22.18 -11.87 19.93
C VAL A 532 -23.01 -12.44 21.06
N ALA A 533 -23.23 -11.63 22.08
CA ALA A 533 -24.11 -11.94 23.19
C ALA A 533 -25.57 -11.61 22.84
N LYS A 534 -26.47 -12.54 23.15
CA LYS A 534 -27.91 -12.45 22.95
C LYS A 534 -28.66 -12.74 24.26
N GLY A 535 -29.75 -12.03 24.47
CA GLY A 535 -30.48 -12.10 25.74
C GLY A 535 -29.76 -11.38 26.88
N LEU A 536 -30.53 -10.94 27.87
CA LEU A 536 -30.04 -10.19 29.02
C LEU A 536 -30.73 -10.75 30.27
N GLU A 537 -30.00 -11.38 31.17
CA GLU A 537 -30.51 -11.68 32.50
C GLU A 537 -29.75 -10.83 33.51
N GLN A 538 -30.43 -9.87 34.14
CA GLN A 538 -29.84 -8.97 35.12
C GLN A 538 -30.22 -9.39 36.54
N ILE A 539 -29.22 -9.64 37.39
CA ILE A 539 -29.41 -9.83 38.82
C ILE A 539 -28.96 -8.55 39.53
N GLU A 540 -29.88 -7.83 40.15
CA GLU A 540 -29.57 -6.68 41.00
C GLU A 540 -29.53 -7.07 42.47
N CYS A 541 -28.48 -6.65 43.18
CA CYS A 541 -28.40 -6.84 44.64
C CYS A 541 -28.66 -5.50 45.32
N THR A 542 -29.89 -5.27 45.80
CA THR A 542 -30.21 -4.09 46.62
C THR A 542 -29.82 -4.35 48.07
N SER A 543 -29.09 -3.40 48.67
CA SER A 543 -28.65 -3.44 50.06
C SER A 543 -29.84 -3.59 51.02
N VAL A 544 -30.00 -4.76 51.65
CA VAL A 544 -30.13 -4.99 53.11
C VAL A 544 -30.21 -6.52 53.30
N GLY A 545 -29.12 -7.11 53.79
CA GLY A 545 -29.06 -8.49 54.29
C GLY A 545 -28.91 -9.56 53.21
N ASN A 546 -27.68 -9.81 52.72
CA ASN A 546 -27.16 -11.03 52.05
C ASN A 546 -28.02 -11.81 51.02
N PHE A 547 -29.22 -11.35 50.66
CA PHE A 547 -30.11 -11.99 49.72
C PHE A 547 -30.10 -11.16 48.43
N CYS A 548 -29.33 -11.58 47.44
CA CYS A 548 -29.55 -11.14 46.08
C CYS A 548 -30.90 -11.73 45.64
N ASN A 549 -31.90 -10.87 45.49
CA ASN A 549 -33.18 -11.27 44.93
C ASN A 549 -33.10 -11.07 43.41
N ALA A 550 -33.61 -12.02 42.62
CA ALA A 550 -33.75 -11.84 41.18
C ALA A 550 -34.79 -10.73 40.92
N VAL A 551 -34.35 -9.48 40.84
CA VAL A 551 -35.21 -8.35 40.50
C VAL A 551 -35.46 -8.37 38.98
N GLY A 552 -36.39 -9.21 38.54
CA GLY A 552 -36.97 -9.17 37.20
C GLY A 552 -36.05 -9.66 36.06
N THR A 553 -36.48 -10.72 35.38
CA THR A 553 -35.88 -11.14 34.10
C THR A 553 -36.33 -10.16 33.00
N ILE A 554 -35.44 -9.31 32.48
CA ILE A 554 -35.69 -8.59 31.22
C ILE A 554 -35.36 -9.55 30.07
N SER A 555 -36.28 -10.45 29.73
CA SER A 555 -36.00 -11.47 28.72
C SER A 555 -36.07 -10.90 27.29
N ASN A 556 -34.97 -10.29 26.82
CA ASN A 556 -34.79 -9.95 25.41
C ASN A 556 -34.28 -11.17 24.63
N VAL A 557 -35.07 -12.25 24.61
CA VAL A 557 -34.67 -13.55 24.07
C VAL A 557 -34.34 -13.42 22.58
N GLY A 558 -33.09 -13.72 22.21
CA GLY A 558 -32.63 -13.75 20.82
C GLY A 558 -32.20 -12.40 20.22
N GLU A 559 -32.41 -11.29 20.92
CA GLU A 559 -31.92 -9.97 20.46
C GLU A 559 -30.42 -9.84 20.74
N LYS A 560 -29.68 -9.20 19.81
CA LYS A 560 -28.27 -8.88 20.03
C LYS A 560 -28.16 -7.82 21.12
N VAL A 561 -27.37 -8.11 22.14
CA VAL A 561 -27.17 -7.23 23.29
C VAL A 561 -25.81 -6.56 23.19
N ILE A 562 -24.75 -7.37 23.03
CA ILE A 562 -23.37 -6.90 22.93
C ILE A 562 -22.67 -7.63 21.78
N THR A 563 -21.84 -6.93 21.02
CA THR A 563 -20.89 -7.53 20.07
C THR A 563 -19.49 -7.11 20.42
N ASN A 564 -18.67 -8.11 20.74
CA ASN A 564 -17.27 -7.94 21.02
C ASN A 564 -16.42 -8.48 19.87
N GLU A 565 -15.45 -7.70 19.41
CA GLU A 565 -14.54 -8.09 18.34
C GLU A 565 -13.09 -7.80 18.73
N VAL A 566 -12.35 -8.87 18.98
CA VAL A 566 -10.95 -8.84 19.39
C VAL A 566 -10.05 -9.26 18.23
N ARG A 567 -9.00 -8.48 17.99
CA ARG A 567 -7.97 -8.75 16.99
C ARG A 567 -6.58 -8.67 17.60
N TRP A 568 -5.76 -9.67 17.28
CA TRP A 568 -4.37 -9.75 17.68
C TRP A 568 -3.45 -9.90 16.48
N ASP A 569 -2.40 -9.07 16.45
CA ASP A 569 -1.28 -9.19 15.53
C ASP A 569 0.01 -9.44 16.31
N SER A 570 0.57 -10.63 16.19
CA SER A 570 1.59 -11.12 17.11
C SER A 570 2.84 -11.67 16.41
N LEU A 571 4.00 -11.43 17.03
CA LEU A 571 5.24 -12.13 16.70
C LEU A 571 5.36 -13.37 17.58
N ARG A 572 5.71 -14.53 16.99
CA ARG A 572 5.91 -15.78 17.69
C ARG A 572 7.34 -16.28 17.53
N ILE A 573 7.91 -16.80 18.60
CA ILE A 573 9.22 -17.46 18.58
C ILE A 573 9.04 -18.79 19.28
N GLY A 574 9.32 -19.90 18.60
CA GLY A 574 9.01 -21.22 19.14
C GLY A 574 10.05 -22.29 18.90
N LEU A 575 9.88 -23.38 19.64
CA LEU A 575 10.66 -24.61 19.59
C LEU A 575 9.71 -25.80 19.41
N GLU A 576 10.09 -26.71 18.52
CA GLU A 576 9.32 -27.92 18.25
C GLU A 576 10.20 -29.15 18.44
N GLY A 577 9.72 -30.11 19.22
CA GLY A 577 10.36 -31.39 19.45
C GLY A 577 9.54 -32.56 18.93
N SER A 578 10.19 -33.64 18.50
CA SER A 578 9.51 -34.90 18.28
C SER A 578 10.32 -36.07 18.82
N HIS A 579 9.64 -37.10 19.31
CA HIS A 579 10.21 -38.38 19.69
C HIS A 579 9.42 -39.55 19.10
N TRP A 580 10.11 -40.49 18.45
CA TRP A 580 9.52 -41.71 17.87
C TRP A 580 9.69 -42.87 18.84
N PHE A 581 8.59 -43.43 19.32
CA PHE A 581 8.61 -44.65 20.15
C PHE A 581 8.87 -45.89 19.31
N ASN A 582 8.36 -45.91 18.07
CA ASN A 582 8.58 -46.96 17.09
C ASN A 582 8.42 -46.38 15.68
N ARG A 583 8.41 -47.23 14.63
CA ARG A 583 8.32 -46.78 13.23
C ARG A 583 6.99 -46.10 12.85
N LYS A 584 5.94 -46.24 13.67
CA LYS A 584 4.60 -45.72 13.39
C LYS A 584 4.14 -44.67 14.40
N LEU A 585 4.65 -44.69 15.63
CA LEU A 585 4.17 -43.85 16.72
C LEU A 585 5.19 -42.78 17.09
N ARG A 586 4.76 -41.52 17.05
CA ARG A 586 5.58 -40.33 17.33
C ARG A 586 4.84 -39.38 18.27
N PHE A 587 5.53 -38.87 19.28
CA PHE A 587 5.08 -37.75 20.10
C PHE A 587 5.69 -36.46 19.57
N ASP A 588 4.88 -35.43 19.38
CA ASP A 588 5.28 -34.09 18.94
C ASP A 588 4.91 -33.07 20.02
N ILE A 589 5.81 -32.11 20.28
CA ILE A 589 5.58 -30.97 21.17
C ILE A 589 5.98 -29.68 20.46
N ASP A 590 5.17 -28.64 20.60
CA ASP A 590 5.36 -27.29 20.05
C ASP A 590 5.16 -26.27 21.18
N LEU A 591 6.14 -25.40 21.37
CA LEU A 591 6.13 -24.32 22.34
C LEU A 591 6.46 -23.02 21.61
N ALA A 592 5.55 -22.07 21.58
CA ALA A 592 5.78 -20.74 21.01
C ALA A 592 5.56 -19.66 22.06
N PHE A 593 6.56 -18.83 22.29
CA PHE A 593 6.42 -17.59 23.07
C PHE A 593 6.01 -16.45 22.15
N ILE A 594 5.11 -15.60 22.63
CA ILE A 594 4.63 -14.39 21.96
C ILE A 594 5.21 -13.19 22.72
N PRO A 595 6.43 -12.72 22.37
CA PRO A 595 7.06 -11.60 23.05
C PRO A 595 6.39 -10.26 22.78
N PHE A 596 5.56 -10.17 21.74
CA PHE A 596 4.87 -8.95 21.36
C PHE A 596 3.60 -9.28 20.59
N SER A 597 2.49 -8.68 21.03
CA SER A 597 1.18 -8.72 20.40
C SER A 597 0.60 -7.31 20.39
N SER A 598 0.00 -6.90 19.28
CA SER A 598 -0.81 -5.68 19.20
C SER A 598 -2.29 -6.07 19.30
N LEU A 599 -3.01 -5.44 20.21
CA LEU A 599 -4.44 -5.64 20.43
C LEU A 599 -5.26 -4.53 19.77
N LEU A 600 -6.39 -4.91 19.19
CA LEU A 600 -7.54 -4.03 19.00
C LEU A 600 -8.81 -4.77 19.44
N ASN A 601 -9.51 -4.25 20.44
CA ASN A 601 -10.81 -4.75 20.90
C ASN A 601 -11.89 -3.70 20.64
N GLN A 602 -12.97 -4.08 19.98
CA GLN A 602 -14.13 -3.22 19.74
C GLN A 602 -15.36 -3.84 20.38
N ASP A 603 -16.01 -3.07 21.25
CA ASP A 603 -17.21 -3.52 21.96
C ASP A 603 -18.41 -2.62 21.64
N THR A 604 -19.53 -3.23 21.27
CA THR A 604 -20.72 -2.55 20.73
C THR A 604 -21.96 -2.98 21.48
N HIS A 605 -22.62 -2.04 22.17
CA HIS A 605 -23.85 -2.25 22.90
C HIS A 605 -25.06 -1.93 22.02
N HIS A 606 -25.84 -2.94 21.65
CA HIS A 606 -26.93 -2.82 20.66
C HIS A 606 -28.26 -2.34 21.24
N LEU A 607 -28.54 -2.61 22.53
CA LEU A 607 -29.78 -2.17 23.19
C LEU A 607 -29.73 -0.70 23.65
N ARG A 608 -28.57 -0.07 23.53
CA ARG A 608 -28.37 1.33 23.87
C ARG A 608 -28.81 2.22 22.71
N THR A 609 -30.12 2.49 22.64
CA THR A 609 -30.72 3.42 21.66
C THR A 609 -30.18 4.85 21.79
N ASP A 610 -29.53 5.16 22.90
CA ASP A 610 -28.86 6.45 23.11
C ASP A 610 -27.61 6.57 22.23
N LEU A 611 -26.82 5.51 22.03
CA LEU A 611 -25.51 5.57 21.36
C LEU A 611 -25.62 5.86 19.83
N GLN A 612 -25.02 6.97 19.38
CA GLN A 612 -24.96 7.34 17.95
C GLN A 612 -23.72 6.81 17.21
N GLN A 613 -22.78 6.15 17.90
CA GLN A 613 -21.51 5.68 17.35
C GLN A 613 -21.30 4.19 17.61
N ASP A 614 -20.80 3.48 16.60
CA ASP A 614 -20.33 2.10 16.65
C ASP A 614 -18.81 2.12 16.34
N PRO A 615 -17.93 1.66 17.24
CA PRO A 615 -18.20 0.92 18.49
C PRO A 615 -18.52 1.80 19.71
N SER A 616 -19.09 1.19 20.76
CA SER A 616 -19.38 1.84 22.06
C SER A 616 -18.13 2.04 22.91
N PHE A 617 -17.22 1.06 22.87
CA PHE A 617 -15.89 1.11 23.46
C PHE A 617 -14.84 0.60 22.48
N GLU A 618 -13.65 1.18 22.55
CA GLU A 618 -12.47 0.69 21.83
C GLU A 618 -11.31 0.54 22.80
N MET A 619 -10.62 -0.60 22.74
CA MET A 619 -9.42 -0.86 23.54
C MET A 619 -8.26 -1.20 22.64
N ASP A 620 -7.11 -0.58 22.90
CA ASP A 620 -5.87 -0.78 22.17
C ASP A 620 -4.72 -0.97 23.15
N GLY A 621 -3.79 -1.88 22.86
CA GLY A 621 -2.69 -2.16 23.78
C GLY A 621 -1.67 -3.12 23.22
N THR A 622 -0.64 -3.42 24.01
CA THR A 622 0.32 -4.48 23.69
C THR A 622 0.32 -5.59 24.73
N GLY A 623 0.64 -6.80 24.27
CA GLY A 623 0.54 -7.99 25.09
C GLY A 623 1.64 -9.00 24.82
N THR A 624 1.73 -9.96 25.73
CA THR A 624 2.58 -11.14 25.61
C THR A 624 1.75 -12.40 25.77
N GLY A 625 2.29 -13.55 25.39
CA GLY A 625 1.50 -14.78 25.41
C GLY A 625 2.30 -16.02 25.05
N TYR A 626 1.61 -17.14 24.93
CA TYR A 626 2.22 -18.41 24.61
C TYR A 626 1.26 -19.40 23.95
N ASN A 627 1.83 -20.24 23.09
CA ASN A 627 1.16 -21.35 22.43
C ASN A 627 1.86 -22.63 22.82
N ILE A 628 1.10 -23.62 23.29
CA ILE A 628 1.60 -24.92 23.68
C ILE A 628 0.77 -25.96 22.96
N ALA A 629 1.39 -26.89 22.24
CA ALA A 629 0.70 -28.02 21.65
C ALA A 629 1.49 -29.31 21.88
N ALA A 630 0.78 -30.37 22.22
CA ALA A 630 1.34 -31.71 22.35
C ALA A 630 0.43 -32.69 21.60
N SER A 631 1.02 -33.59 20.81
CA SER A 631 0.22 -34.56 20.06
C SER A 631 0.91 -35.91 19.92
N LEU A 632 0.10 -36.96 19.89
CA LEU A 632 0.51 -38.30 19.53
C LEU A 632 0.09 -38.59 18.10
N LYS A 633 1.06 -38.91 17.25
CA LYS A 633 0.90 -39.15 15.84
C LYS A 633 1.14 -40.61 15.49
N TYR A 634 0.17 -41.20 14.80
CA TYR A 634 0.22 -42.54 14.25
C TYR A 634 0.35 -42.49 12.73
N GLN A 635 1.35 -43.18 12.20
CA GLN A 635 1.64 -43.26 10.77
C GLN A 635 1.03 -44.53 10.17
N PHE A 636 0.01 -44.38 9.33
CA PHE A 636 -0.65 -45.49 8.62
C PHE A 636 0.21 -45.98 7.45
N THR A 637 0.70 -45.04 6.65
CA THR A 637 1.54 -45.31 5.47
C THR A 637 2.70 -44.32 5.41
N LYS A 638 3.63 -44.47 4.46
CA LYS A 638 4.78 -43.55 4.33
C LYS A 638 4.38 -42.08 4.18
N GLY A 639 3.21 -41.79 3.63
CA GLY A 639 2.70 -40.43 3.44
C GLY A 639 1.57 -40.05 4.40
N LEU A 640 0.72 -41.00 4.83
CA LEU A 640 -0.50 -40.70 5.59
C LEU A 640 -0.35 -40.97 7.08
N SER A 641 -0.79 -40.01 7.89
CA SER A 641 -0.77 -40.10 9.35
C SER A 641 -1.97 -39.39 9.98
N PHE A 642 -2.29 -39.80 11.20
CA PHE A 642 -3.27 -39.14 12.06
C PHE A 642 -2.59 -38.74 13.36
N SER A 643 -2.93 -37.58 13.89
CA SER A 643 -2.50 -37.13 15.21
C SER A 643 -3.68 -36.70 16.05
N ALA A 644 -3.68 -37.13 17.30
CA ALA A 644 -4.56 -36.63 18.34
C ALA A 644 -3.72 -35.91 19.39
N GLY A 645 -4.19 -34.77 19.88
CA GLY A 645 -3.40 -33.96 20.80
C GLY A 645 -4.20 -32.94 21.57
N TYR A 646 -3.48 -32.06 22.24
CA TYR A 646 -4.00 -30.96 23.01
C TYR A 646 -3.26 -29.68 22.63
N LYS A 647 -3.99 -28.57 22.49
CA LYS A 647 -3.45 -27.25 22.20
C LYS A 647 -3.95 -26.26 23.26
N TYR A 648 -3.08 -25.35 23.65
CA TYR A 648 -3.31 -24.22 24.54
C TYR A 648 -2.74 -22.96 23.88
N TRP A 649 -3.48 -21.87 23.92
CA TRP A 649 -3.14 -20.56 23.37
C TRP A 649 -3.57 -19.50 24.39
N GLU A 650 -2.72 -18.52 24.66
CA GLU A 650 -3.00 -17.45 25.62
C GLU A 650 -2.28 -16.17 25.22
N ILE A 651 -2.94 -15.03 25.42
CA ILE A 651 -2.37 -13.68 25.36
C ILE A 651 -2.92 -12.84 26.51
N GLU A 652 -2.03 -12.09 27.15
CA GLU A 652 -2.28 -11.11 28.21
C GLU A 652 -1.75 -9.74 27.78
N VAL A 653 -2.56 -8.69 27.92
CA VAL A 653 -2.19 -7.28 27.70
C VAL A 653 -1.70 -6.68 28.99
N SER A 654 -0.52 -6.06 28.94
CA SER A 654 0.10 -5.40 30.09
C SER A 654 0.09 -3.87 30.01
N ASP A 655 -0.19 -3.30 28.84
CA ASP A 655 -0.27 -1.86 28.62
C ASP A 655 -1.36 -1.51 27.58
N GLY A 656 -2.60 -1.33 28.04
CA GLY A 656 -3.70 -0.92 27.18
C GLY A 656 -4.28 0.45 27.54
N THR A 657 -4.95 1.05 26.58
CA THR A 657 -5.89 2.15 26.81
C THR A 657 -7.28 1.72 26.35
N TRP A 658 -8.29 2.22 27.04
CA TRP A 658 -9.67 2.10 26.60
C TRP A 658 -10.28 3.48 26.38
N LYS A 659 -11.19 3.56 25.41
CA LYS A 659 -11.87 4.79 25.00
C LYS A 659 -13.37 4.51 24.97
N ASN A 660 -14.16 5.40 25.57
CA ASN A 660 -15.62 5.35 25.45
C ASN A 660 -16.14 6.38 24.46
N PHE A 661 -17.29 6.06 23.86
CA PHE A 661 -17.98 6.93 22.91
C PHE A 661 -19.39 7.27 23.42
N PRO A 662 -19.52 8.12 24.46
CA PRO A 662 -20.81 8.49 25.00
C PRO A 662 -21.57 9.45 24.06
N VAL A 663 -22.88 9.52 24.26
CA VAL A 663 -23.82 10.34 23.47
C VAL A 663 -23.79 11.79 23.92
N THR A 664 -23.71 11.97 25.23
CA THR A 664 -23.61 13.24 25.93
C THR A 664 -22.40 13.17 26.86
N GLY A 665 -21.58 14.22 26.84
CA GLY A 665 -20.33 14.27 27.61
C GLY A 665 -19.08 14.23 26.73
N SER A 666 -17.92 14.33 27.37
CA SER A 666 -16.62 14.23 26.69
C SER A 666 -16.18 12.77 26.63
N GLN A 667 -15.54 12.39 25.52
CA GLN A 667 -14.82 11.12 25.45
C GLN A 667 -13.85 11.01 26.62
N THR A 668 -13.87 9.88 27.32
CA THR A 668 -12.90 9.56 28.34
C THR A 668 -11.94 8.51 27.80
N VAL A 669 -10.66 8.72 28.08
CA VAL A 669 -9.59 7.76 27.80
C VAL A 669 -8.97 7.41 29.13
N ALA A 670 -8.87 6.12 29.43
CA ALA A 670 -8.23 5.63 30.64
C ALA A 670 -7.37 4.41 30.34
N THR A 671 -6.54 4.04 31.31
CA THR A 671 -5.72 2.84 31.24
C THR A 671 -6.61 1.61 31.31
N LEU A 672 -6.37 0.65 30.42
CA LEU A 672 -6.90 -0.69 30.54
C LEU A 672 -6.11 -1.38 31.64
N ASN A 673 -6.80 -1.95 32.64
CA ASN A 673 -6.12 -2.60 33.75
C ASN A 673 -5.59 -3.96 33.30
N ASP A 674 -6.51 -4.83 32.87
CA ASP A 674 -6.19 -6.18 32.43
C ASP A 674 -7.05 -6.52 31.21
N LEU A 675 -6.42 -7.10 30.17
CA LEU A 675 -7.14 -7.85 29.14
C LEU A 675 -6.42 -9.16 28.88
N PHE A 676 -7.19 -10.24 28.96
CA PHE A 676 -6.69 -11.60 28.94
C PHE A 676 -7.56 -12.45 28.03
N SER A 677 -6.94 -13.29 27.20
CA SER A 677 -7.65 -14.24 26.36
C SER A 677 -6.89 -15.54 26.26
N TYR A 678 -7.55 -16.65 26.54
CA TYR A 678 -6.98 -17.99 26.36
C TYR A 678 -7.97 -18.97 25.76
N ARG A 679 -7.43 -20.02 25.15
CA ARG A 679 -8.18 -21.09 24.53
C ARG A 679 -7.41 -22.40 24.61
N HIS A 680 -8.11 -23.48 24.93
CA HIS A 680 -7.48 -24.80 25.04
C HIS A 680 -8.42 -25.92 24.64
N GLY A 681 -7.86 -27.04 24.17
CA GLY A 681 -8.68 -28.19 23.84
C GLY A 681 -8.01 -29.25 22.99
N LEU A 682 -8.83 -30.19 22.54
CA LEU A 682 -8.40 -31.39 21.84
C LEU A 682 -8.26 -31.14 20.34
N THR A 683 -7.22 -31.70 19.76
CA THR A 683 -6.95 -31.63 18.32
C THR A 683 -6.99 -33.03 17.71
N ALA A 684 -7.54 -33.13 16.51
CA ALA A 684 -7.52 -34.33 15.68
C ALA A 684 -7.13 -33.92 14.26
N LYS A 685 -6.04 -34.46 13.71
CA LYS A 685 -5.44 -33.96 12.46
C LYS A 685 -5.01 -35.13 11.57
N PHE A 686 -5.42 -35.08 10.31
CA PHE A 686 -4.90 -35.94 9.25
C PHE A 686 -3.83 -35.18 8.48
N GLU A 687 -2.67 -35.78 8.29
CA GLU A 687 -1.56 -35.22 7.52
C GLU A 687 -1.15 -36.20 6.42
N TYR A 688 -1.02 -35.67 5.20
CA TYR A 688 -0.45 -36.35 4.05
C TYR A 688 0.85 -35.66 3.62
N THR A 689 1.94 -36.42 3.55
CA THR A 689 3.24 -35.95 3.07
C THR A 689 3.54 -36.53 1.69
N PHE A 690 3.73 -35.65 0.71
CA PHE A 690 4.08 -35.93 -0.68
C PHE A 690 5.58 -36.22 -0.87
#